data_AF-A5V0D8-F1
#
_entry.id   AF-A5V0D8-F1
#
_cell.length_a   1.000
_cell.length_b   1.000
_cell.length_c   1.000
_cell.angle_alpha   90.00
_cell.angle_beta   90.00
_cell.angle_gamma   90.00
#
_symmetry.space_group_name_H-M   'P 1'
#
loop_
_entity.id
_entity.type
_entity.pdbx_description
1 polymer ?
#
loop_
_entity_poly.entity_id
_entity_poly.type
_entity_poly.pdbx_seq_one_letter_code
_entity_poly.pdbx_strand_id
1 'polypeptide(L)'
;MSATSFEQALEQYGDDLYRLAVLLSPDQAAANALLVRTARQFRNHVAADVLTIAIALYEQLPVERGLFRRRGVPAWVTAGMVRTEDAPLVTAIARLPRAQRLALGLAALHAFTTDNLAPIGQEWRVRVRDAIRALLPVLDPDLDPTLFDPDQAPEECRMARMALLLDPTVAQTSSDVRGHLALCETCRAALREWRRLTVQVNEVLRDALRPVRLPADVAAQTVAAAHPDTRPPLRRLMESQWTHRAILPLAVLLLTMLIVWPRARDEPPPPAVSPYSLRELVERAGETLYTPPPGEGVWRGSYLIRWTFADQTYANLRGDLWIDRENGQHRIQFVHQQGGGPYEFQLADRRGQAWYAITPAYSATIGVPLDREDVSGVRFPADADRRHRLLKARLESGAWALPRRYLAQARAAELQSWGQRQMDDGTQVEVVGFRGVSLPGFPPDAPDAGDADATILLAIDSATGLLREIRELIGPVEGEQVSRTVWAFDGGREVDPREETRTFGIAFAWNGQGTFLSLDDIATPHIPLIPSESVIPLDDAIGSSILLPDPPPGTVEAVLVRDGETAGGYVALYHAPGRRLTVRLVPLSDAQADRTSDDPDEERIIVKNYAVVLHPGLQWRYRAIVDLSPYQARYALRVESQGYTRAELVDVLTSIDVVTPERYEEQATMFIAQVDGAKRR
;
A
#
# COMPACT_ATOMS: atom_id res chain seq x y z
N MET A 1 23.72 -7.41 8.15
CA MET A 1 22.65 -8.45 8.15
C MET A 1 22.92 -9.36 9.33
N SER A 2 21.94 -9.56 10.20
CA SER A 2 22.07 -10.43 11.38
C SER A 2 22.07 -11.89 10.95
N ALA A 3 23.08 -12.65 11.37
CA ALA A 3 23.12 -14.09 11.21
C ALA A 3 21.87 -14.74 11.81
N THR A 4 20.99 -15.29 10.96
CA THR A 4 19.86 -16.13 11.37
C THR A 4 20.29 -17.58 11.44
N SER A 5 19.76 -18.34 12.40
CA SER A 5 19.95 -19.80 12.41
C SER A 5 19.26 -20.43 11.20
N PHE A 6 19.69 -21.63 10.78
CA PHE A 6 19.04 -22.36 9.68
C PHE A 6 17.54 -22.61 9.95
N GLU A 7 17.17 -22.83 11.21
CA GLU A 7 15.79 -23.00 11.64
C GLU A 7 14.97 -21.72 11.44
N GLN A 8 15.50 -20.57 11.85
CA GLN A 8 14.86 -19.27 11.59
C GLN A 8 14.71 -18.97 10.10
N ALA A 9 15.72 -19.33 9.29
CA ALA A 9 15.64 -19.17 7.83
C ALA A 9 14.57 -20.09 7.21
N LEU A 10 14.36 -21.28 7.76
CA LEU A 10 13.32 -22.20 7.31
C LEU A 10 11.91 -21.77 7.78
N GLU A 11 11.78 -21.23 8.99
CA GLU A 11 10.52 -20.65 9.47
C GLU A 11 10.09 -19.44 8.63
N GLN A 12 11.04 -18.58 8.28
CA GLN A 12 10.76 -17.34 7.56
C GLN A 12 10.62 -17.54 6.04
N TYR A 13 11.42 -18.43 5.44
CA TYR A 13 11.53 -18.60 3.98
C TYR A 13 11.36 -20.05 3.50
N GLY A 14 10.86 -20.96 4.34
CA GLY A 14 10.79 -22.39 4.04
C GLY A 14 9.97 -22.73 2.80
N ASP A 15 8.85 -22.04 2.57
CA ASP A 15 8.04 -22.22 1.37
C ASP A 15 8.80 -21.83 0.09
N ASP A 16 9.56 -20.72 0.11
CA ASP A 16 10.32 -20.26 -1.06
C ASP A 16 11.54 -21.14 -1.33
N LEU A 17 12.24 -21.58 -0.28
CA LEU A 17 13.32 -22.57 -0.40
C LEU A 17 12.80 -23.91 -0.95
N TYR A 18 11.61 -24.32 -0.53
CA TYR A 18 10.97 -25.53 -1.03
C TYR A 18 10.51 -25.40 -2.49
N ARG A 19 9.90 -24.27 -2.85
CA ARG A 19 9.55 -23.94 -4.26
C ARG A 19 10.78 -23.99 -5.16
N LEU A 20 11.90 -23.44 -4.69
CA LEU A 20 13.17 -23.50 -5.41
C LEU A 20 13.67 -24.96 -5.56
N ALA A 21 13.59 -25.76 -4.50
CA ALA A 21 13.95 -27.18 -4.56
C ALA A 21 13.07 -27.97 -5.55
N VAL A 22 11.77 -27.68 -5.60
CA VAL A 22 10.82 -28.28 -6.56
C VAL A 22 11.14 -27.85 -7.99
N LEU A 23 11.45 -26.58 -8.22
CA LEU A 23 11.82 -26.05 -9.54
C LEU A 23 13.08 -26.73 -10.11
N LEU A 24 14.03 -27.09 -9.25
CA LEU A 24 15.31 -27.71 -9.63
C LEU A 24 15.24 -29.24 -9.77
N SER A 25 14.21 -29.86 -9.20
CA SER A 25 14.05 -31.31 -9.08
C SER A 25 13.07 -31.90 -10.11
N PRO A 26 13.18 -33.20 -10.45
CA PRO A 26 12.23 -33.85 -11.36
C PRO A 26 10.85 -34.11 -10.73
N ASP A 27 10.80 -34.30 -9.41
CA ASP A 27 9.58 -34.57 -8.64
C ASP A 27 9.70 -34.04 -7.20
N GLN A 28 8.59 -34.05 -6.45
CA GLN A 28 8.55 -33.58 -5.07
C GLN A 28 9.37 -34.45 -4.11
N ALA A 29 9.48 -35.76 -4.36
CA ALA A 29 10.28 -36.65 -3.51
C ALA A 29 11.78 -36.31 -3.60
N ALA A 30 12.27 -36.00 -4.80
CA ALA A 30 13.62 -35.52 -5.03
C ALA A 30 13.85 -34.13 -4.43
N ALA A 31 12.85 -33.24 -4.47
CA ALA A 31 12.91 -31.93 -3.82
C ALA A 31 13.02 -32.06 -2.29
N ASN A 32 12.21 -32.94 -1.67
CA ASN A 32 12.28 -33.24 -0.24
C ASN A 32 13.67 -33.76 0.14
N ALA A 33 14.18 -34.74 -0.61
CA ALA A 33 15.50 -35.32 -0.37
C ALA A 33 16.64 -34.30 -0.55
N LEU A 34 16.50 -33.37 -1.50
CA LEU A 34 17.46 -32.29 -1.73
C LEU A 34 17.49 -31.34 -0.54
N LEU A 35 16.33 -30.85 -0.08
CA LEU A 35 16.23 -29.93 1.04
C LEU A 35 16.79 -30.53 2.34
N VAL A 36 16.44 -31.79 2.63
CA VAL A 36 16.99 -32.53 3.79
C VAL A 36 18.50 -32.73 3.67
N ARG A 37 19.04 -32.98 2.47
CA ARG A 37 20.49 -33.13 2.27
C ARG A 37 21.23 -31.82 2.49
N THR A 38 20.70 -30.72 1.97
CA THR A 38 21.25 -29.38 2.18
C THR A 38 21.24 -29.03 3.66
N ALA A 39 20.15 -29.29 4.39
CA ALA A 39 20.08 -29.08 5.84
C ALA A 39 21.20 -29.79 6.62
N ARG A 40 21.62 -30.99 6.19
CA ARG A 40 22.73 -31.71 6.83
C ARG A 40 24.07 -30.98 6.71
N GLN A 41 24.28 -30.16 5.69
CA GLN A 41 25.50 -29.37 5.54
C GLN A 41 25.57 -28.21 6.54
N PHE A 42 24.42 -27.71 6.97
CA PHE A 42 24.31 -26.63 7.94
C PHE A 42 24.37 -27.09 9.40
N ARG A 43 24.58 -28.40 9.67
CA ARG A 43 24.69 -28.97 11.03
C ARG A 43 25.66 -28.27 11.97
N ASN A 44 26.75 -27.74 11.42
CA ASN A 44 27.81 -27.10 12.17
C ASN A 44 27.90 -25.58 11.89
N HIS A 45 26.93 -25.02 11.17
CA HIS A 45 26.94 -23.61 10.77
C HIS A 45 26.04 -22.80 11.71
N VAL A 46 26.61 -21.79 12.38
CA VAL A 46 25.90 -20.92 13.34
C VAL A 46 24.98 -19.92 12.64
N ALA A 47 25.24 -19.63 11.37
CA ALA A 47 24.51 -18.67 10.56
C ALA A 47 24.22 -19.25 9.17
N ALA A 48 22.99 -19.13 8.70
CA ALA A 48 22.61 -19.50 7.34
C ALA A 48 21.72 -18.41 6.75
N ASP A 49 22.29 -17.63 5.81
CA ASP A 49 21.54 -16.70 5.00
C ASP A 49 20.76 -17.46 3.90
N VAL A 50 19.59 -16.95 3.52
CA VAL A 50 18.69 -17.59 2.54
C VAL A 50 19.38 -17.82 1.19
N LEU A 51 20.25 -16.90 0.79
CA LEU A 51 21.06 -17.03 -0.42
C LEU A 51 22.07 -18.18 -0.32
N THR A 52 22.72 -18.32 0.84
CA THR A 52 23.68 -19.40 1.08
C THR A 52 22.99 -20.75 1.02
N ILE A 53 21.77 -20.86 1.55
CA ILE A 53 20.96 -22.09 1.46
C ILE A 53 20.56 -22.36 0.00
N ALA A 54 20.15 -21.34 -0.77
CA ALA A 54 19.78 -21.48 -2.17
C ALA A 54 20.95 -21.93 -3.07
N ILE A 55 22.16 -21.40 -2.84
CA ILE A 55 23.38 -21.84 -3.54
C ILE A 55 23.71 -23.28 -3.14
N ALA A 56 23.63 -23.62 -1.85
CA ALA A 56 23.87 -24.98 -1.37
C ALA A 56 22.86 -25.99 -1.95
N LEU A 57 21.59 -25.61 -2.13
CA LEU A 57 20.60 -26.41 -2.86
C LEU A 57 21.07 -26.73 -4.28
N TYR A 58 21.62 -25.75 -4.99
CA TYR A 58 22.13 -25.94 -6.34
C TYR A 58 23.38 -26.84 -6.39
N GLU A 59 24.34 -26.62 -5.48
CA GLU A 59 25.57 -27.42 -5.40
C GLU A 59 25.33 -28.90 -5.04
N GLN A 60 24.26 -29.20 -4.30
CA GLN A 60 23.87 -30.55 -3.93
C GLN A 60 23.18 -31.35 -5.05
N LEU A 61 22.87 -30.70 -6.17
CA LEU A 61 22.26 -31.39 -7.31
C LEU A 61 23.28 -32.30 -8.01
N PRO A 62 22.89 -33.54 -8.36
CA PRO A 62 23.77 -34.43 -9.12
C PRO A 62 24.07 -33.83 -10.50
N VAL A 63 25.29 -34.00 -11.00
CA VAL A 63 25.71 -33.53 -12.34
C VAL A 63 24.67 -33.90 -13.40
N GLU A 64 24.29 -32.94 -14.23
CA GLU A 64 23.21 -33.02 -15.21
C GLU A 64 23.53 -34.00 -16.36
N ARG A 65 23.50 -35.30 -16.09
CA ARG A 65 23.76 -36.36 -17.07
C ARG A 65 22.49 -36.68 -17.87
N GLY A 66 22.05 -35.81 -18.77
CA GLY A 66 21.07 -36.14 -19.83
C GLY A 66 19.76 -36.85 -19.42
N LEU A 67 19.40 -36.87 -18.13
CA LEU A 67 18.33 -37.69 -17.56
C LEU A 67 16.93 -37.25 -18.03
N PHE A 68 16.80 -36.04 -18.59
CA PHE A 68 15.55 -35.48 -19.10
C PHE A 68 15.26 -35.79 -20.57
N ARG A 69 16.09 -36.58 -21.27
CA ARG A 69 15.73 -37.07 -22.62
C ARG A 69 14.76 -38.26 -22.61
N ARG A 70 14.48 -38.89 -21.46
CA ARG A 70 13.61 -40.09 -21.37
C ARG A 70 12.60 -40.12 -20.21
N ARG A 71 12.56 -39.13 -19.33
CA ARG A 71 11.52 -39.02 -18.28
C ARG A 71 10.68 -37.78 -18.54
N GLY A 72 9.37 -37.94 -18.39
CA GLY A 72 8.35 -36.93 -18.68
C GLY A 72 8.57 -35.61 -17.95
N VAL A 73 7.75 -34.63 -18.32
CA VAL A 73 7.75 -33.28 -17.74
C VAL A 73 7.68 -33.39 -16.20
N PRO A 74 8.43 -32.56 -15.44
CA PRO A 74 8.41 -32.61 -13.98
C PRO A 74 6.99 -32.59 -13.40
N ALA A 75 6.79 -33.30 -12.29
CA ALA A 75 5.45 -33.53 -11.71
C ALA A 75 4.70 -32.23 -11.35
N TRP A 76 5.43 -31.13 -11.09
CA TRP A 76 4.84 -29.82 -10.80
C TRP A 76 4.22 -29.13 -12.03
N VAL A 77 4.60 -29.55 -13.25
CA VAL A 77 3.99 -29.06 -14.49
C VAL A 77 2.67 -29.78 -14.81
N THR A 78 2.53 -31.03 -14.36
CA THR A 78 1.34 -31.87 -14.61
C THR A 78 0.34 -31.85 -13.47
N ALA A 79 0.65 -31.19 -12.35
CA ALA A 79 -0.20 -31.12 -11.16
C ALA A 79 -1.37 -30.11 -11.32
N GLY A 80 -2.25 -30.31 -12.32
CA GLY A 80 -3.65 -29.87 -12.38
C GLY A 80 -4.04 -28.40 -12.10
N MET A 81 -3.10 -27.48 -11.86
CA MET A 81 -3.35 -26.13 -11.36
C MET A 81 -2.83 -25.02 -12.28
N VAL A 82 -2.19 -25.36 -13.40
CA VAL A 82 -1.74 -24.38 -14.41
C VAL A 82 -2.89 -24.09 -15.36
N ARG A 83 -3.16 -22.80 -15.64
CA ARG A 83 -4.15 -22.39 -16.64
C ARG A 83 -3.79 -23.03 -17.98
N THR A 84 -4.78 -23.47 -18.75
CA THR A 84 -4.54 -24.18 -20.02
C THR A 84 -3.71 -23.37 -21.03
N GLU A 85 -3.80 -22.04 -20.94
CA GLU A 85 -3.05 -21.08 -21.76
C GLU A 85 -1.55 -20.98 -21.39
N ASP A 86 -1.18 -21.23 -20.13
CA ASP A 86 0.20 -21.10 -19.63
C ASP A 86 1.00 -22.42 -19.69
N ALA A 87 0.31 -23.54 -19.94
CA ALA A 87 0.92 -24.87 -19.98
C ALA A 87 2.13 -25.00 -20.95
N PRO A 88 2.13 -24.38 -22.15
CA PRO A 88 3.28 -24.39 -23.05
C PRO A 88 4.50 -23.70 -22.43
N LEU A 89 4.31 -22.54 -21.80
CA LEU A 89 5.38 -21.75 -21.20
C LEU A 89 5.98 -22.44 -19.98
N VAL A 90 5.13 -22.99 -19.09
CA VAL A 90 5.60 -23.76 -17.92
C VAL A 90 6.40 -25.00 -18.36
N THR A 91 5.96 -25.69 -19.42
CA THR A 91 6.70 -26.82 -19.98
C THR A 91 8.05 -26.40 -20.57
N ALA A 92 8.11 -25.23 -21.21
CA ALA A 92 9.35 -24.68 -21.74
C ALA A 92 10.33 -24.30 -20.61
N ILE A 93 9.84 -23.66 -19.53
CA ILE A 93 10.63 -23.34 -18.33
C ILE A 93 11.23 -24.61 -17.72
N ALA A 94 10.45 -25.68 -17.60
CA ALA A 94 10.92 -26.94 -17.04
C ALA A 94 12.04 -27.62 -17.86
N ARG A 95 12.15 -27.30 -19.15
CA ARG A 95 13.20 -27.80 -20.06
C ARG A 95 14.48 -26.97 -20.05
N LEU A 96 14.47 -25.79 -19.41
CA LEU A 96 15.65 -24.95 -19.31
C LEU A 96 16.75 -25.65 -18.48
N PRO A 97 18.04 -25.39 -18.80
CA PRO A 97 19.17 -25.77 -17.96
C PRO A 97 18.96 -25.37 -16.50
N ARG A 98 19.41 -26.21 -15.56
CA ARG A 98 19.21 -25.95 -14.12
C ARG A 98 19.72 -24.58 -13.65
N ALA A 99 20.84 -24.11 -14.20
CA ALA A 99 21.38 -22.78 -13.87
C ALA A 99 20.43 -21.65 -14.27
N GLN A 100 19.74 -21.78 -15.41
CA GLN A 100 18.74 -20.82 -15.87
C GLN A 100 17.46 -20.89 -15.04
N ARG A 101 17.00 -22.11 -14.70
CA ARG A 101 15.86 -22.29 -13.78
C ARG A 101 16.13 -21.71 -12.39
N LEU A 102 17.33 -21.92 -11.85
CA LEU A 102 17.75 -21.32 -10.59
C LEU A 102 17.66 -19.79 -10.67
N ALA A 103 18.24 -19.20 -11.72
CA ALA A 103 18.25 -17.75 -11.90
C ALA A 103 16.84 -17.16 -12.03
N LEU A 104 15.93 -17.82 -12.76
CA LEU A 104 14.52 -17.44 -12.83
C LEU A 104 13.82 -17.59 -11.47
N GLY A 105 14.07 -18.67 -10.73
CA GLY A 105 13.52 -18.87 -9.39
C GLY A 105 13.96 -17.80 -8.40
N LEU A 106 15.24 -17.43 -8.43
CA LEU A 106 15.79 -16.34 -7.63
C LEU A 106 15.20 -14.97 -8.03
N ALA A 107 14.89 -14.75 -9.31
CA ALA A 107 14.26 -13.50 -9.76
C ALA A 107 12.75 -13.43 -9.42
N ALA A 108 12.08 -14.58 -9.35
CA ALA A 108 10.63 -14.65 -9.18
C ALA A 108 10.18 -14.75 -7.71
N LEU A 109 10.89 -15.50 -6.86
CA LEU A 109 10.47 -15.77 -5.48
C LEU A 109 10.76 -14.58 -4.54
N HIS A 110 9.87 -14.36 -3.56
CA HIS A 110 9.88 -13.15 -2.72
C HIS A 110 11.08 -13.09 -1.77
N ALA A 111 11.60 -14.23 -1.33
CA ALA A 111 12.77 -14.32 -0.45
C ALA A 111 14.07 -13.69 -1.02
N PHE A 112 14.16 -13.48 -2.33
CA PHE A 112 15.40 -13.05 -3.00
C PHE A 112 15.22 -11.65 -3.61
N THR A 113 15.55 -10.61 -2.83
CA THR A 113 15.58 -9.24 -3.33
C THR A 113 16.83 -8.99 -4.19
N THR A 114 16.80 -7.94 -5.01
CA THR A 114 17.97 -7.50 -5.79
C THR A 114 19.20 -7.22 -4.93
N ASP A 115 19.01 -6.77 -3.69
CA ASP A 115 20.08 -6.52 -2.72
C ASP A 115 20.69 -7.84 -2.21
N ASN A 116 19.86 -8.86 -1.96
CA ASN A 116 20.31 -10.20 -1.57
C ASN A 116 21.09 -10.89 -2.69
N LEU A 117 20.85 -10.53 -3.96
CA LEU A 117 21.53 -11.12 -5.12
C LEU A 117 22.82 -10.38 -5.51
N ALA A 118 23.12 -9.24 -4.89
CA ALA A 118 24.34 -8.47 -5.16
C ALA A 118 25.66 -9.28 -5.02
N PRO A 119 25.81 -10.20 -4.04
CA PRO A 119 27.03 -11.00 -3.88
C PRO A 119 27.30 -11.98 -5.05
N ILE A 120 26.28 -12.38 -5.80
CA ILE A 120 26.40 -13.29 -6.96
C ILE A 120 26.83 -12.50 -8.22
N GLY A 121 26.84 -11.17 -8.16
CA GLY A 121 27.30 -10.32 -9.25
C GLY A 121 26.38 -10.36 -10.48
N GLN A 122 26.93 -10.09 -11.67
CA GLN A 122 26.13 -10.01 -12.92
C GLN A 122 25.81 -11.38 -13.54
N GLU A 123 26.43 -12.46 -13.07
CA GLU A 123 26.30 -13.79 -13.69
C GLU A 123 24.84 -14.29 -13.66
N TRP A 124 24.11 -14.07 -12.57
CA TRP A 124 22.71 -14.50 -12.50
C TRP A 124 21.82 -13.71 -13.47
N ARG A 125 22.09 -12.41 -13.69
CA ARG A 125 21.34 -11.58 -14.65
C ARG A 125 21.55 -12.04 -16.08
N VAL A 126 22.79 -12.44 -16.41
CA VAL A 126 23.10 -13.09 -17.69
C VAL A 126 22.28 -14.37 -17.86
N ARG A 127 22.17 -15.21 -16.81
CA ARG A 127 21.36 -16.43 -16.86
C ARG A 127 19.86 -16.16 -17.01
N VAL A 128 19.32 -15.13 -16.36
CA VAL A 128 17.92 -14.69 -16.53
C VAL A 128 17.68 -14.24 -17.97
N ARG A 129 18.55 -13.38 -18.50
CA ARG A 129 18.48 -12.92 -19.90
C ARG A 129 18.49 -14.11 -20.87
N ASP A 130 19.43 -15.03 -20.70
CA ASP A 130 19.56 -16.20 -21.58
C ASP A 130 18.34 -17.13 -21.46
N ALA A 131 17.75 -17.24 -20.27
CA ALA A 131 16.53 -18.00 -20.03
C ALA A 131 15.34 -17.38 -20.79
N ILE A 132 15.11 -16.07 -20.66
CA ILE A 132 14.02 -15.36 -21.33
C ILE A 132 14.18 -15.45 -22.86
N ARG A 133 15.41 -15.28 -23.39
CA ARG A 133 15.69 -15.47 -24.83
C ARG A 133 15.36 -16.89 -25.31
N ALA A 134 15.64 -17.92 -24.50
CA ALA A 134 15.30 -19.29 -24.84
C ALA A 134 13.78 -19.58 -24.81
N LEU A 135 13.02 -18.80 -24.04
CA LEU A 135 11.57 -18.91 -23.93
C LEU A 135 10.81 -18.08 -24.98
N LEU A 136 11.49 -17.17 -25.68
CA LEU A 136 10.90 -16.25 -26.66
C LEU A 136 9.96 -16.93 -27.67
N PRO A 137 10.31 -18.06 -28.31
CA PRO A 137 9.44 -18.71 -29.30
C PRO A 137 8.10 -19.21 -28.75
N VAL A 138 8.01 -19.35 -27.42
CA VAL A 138 6.79 -19.79 -26.72
C VAL A 138 6.02 -18.59 -26.16
N LEU A 139 6.72 -17.53 -25.77
CA LEU A 139 6.12 -16.29 -25.24
C LEU A 139 5.44 -15.47 -26.33
N ASP A 140 6.11 -15.32 -27.47
CA ASP A 140 5.63 -14.51 -28.59
C ASP A 140 6.31 -14.98 -29.89
N PRO A 141 5.65 -15.83 -30.69
CA PRO A 141 6.25 -16.40 -31.90
C PRO A 141 6.42 -15.37 -33.02
N ASP A 142 5.69 -14.26 -32.98
CA ASP A 142 5.72 -13.20 -34.00
C ASP A 142 6.78 -12.13 -33.69
N LEU A 143 7.36 -12.15 -32.49
CA LEU A 143 8.35 -11.20 -32.04
C LEU A 143 9.74 -11.52 -32.60
N ASP A 144 10.35 -10.54 -33.27
CA ASP A 144 11.67 -10.69 -33.89
C ASP A 144 12.77 -10.91 -32.81
N PRO A 145 13.46 -12.08 -32.80
CA PRO A 145 14.50 -12.38 -31.82
C PRO A 145 15.73 -11.47 -31.93
N THR A 146 15.94 -10.80 -33.07
CA THR A 146 17.07 -9.88 -33.27
C THR A 146 16.95 -8.61 -32.44
N LEU A 147 15.74 -8.27 -31.98
CA LEU A 147 15.49 -7.13 -31.10
C LEU A 147 16.23 -7.26 -29.75
N PHE A 148 16.43 -8.51 -29.29
CA PHE A 148 17.08 -8.84 -28.03
C PHE A 148 18.49 -9.41 -28.20
N ASP A 149 19.09 -9.20 -29.37
CA ASP A 149 20.46 -9.57 -29.65
C ASP A 149 21.34 -8.32 -29.80
N PRO A 150 22.15 -7.96 -28.78
CA PRO A 150 23.03 -6.80 -28.84
C PRO A 150 24.04 -6.87 -30.00
N ASP A 151 24.45 -8.06 -30.41
CA ASP A 151 25.47 -8.24 -31.45
C ASP A 151 24.90 -7.98 -32.85
N GLN A 152 23.57 -8.10 -33.01
CA GLN A 152 22.85 -7.78 -34.24
C GLN A 152 22.30 -6.35 -34.26
N ALA A 153 22.46 -5.61 -33.15
CA ALA A 153 22.04 -4.22 -33.05
C ALA A 153 23.03 -3.28 -33.79
N PRO A 154 22.56 -2.13 -34.30
CA PRO A 154 23.43 -1.05 -34.74
C PRO A 154 24.46 -0.71 -33.67
N GLU A 155 25.67 -0.31 -34.06
CA GLU A 155 26.80 -0.08 -33.15
C GLU A 155 26.45 0.92 -32.03
N GLU A 156 25.72 1.98 -32.38
CA GLU A 156 25.20 2.99 -31.45
C GLU A 156 24.20 2.43 -30.41
N CYS A 157 23.50 1.34 -30.72
CA CYS A 157 22.51 0.72 -29.84
C CYS A 157 23.08 -0.39 -28.95
N ARG A 158 24.25 -0.94 -29.29
CA ARG A 158 24.80 -2.16 -28.67
C ARG A 158 24.98 -2.02 -27.16
N MET A 159 25.57 -0.92 -26.71
CA MET A 159 25.79 -0.65 -25.28
C MET A 159 24.49 -0.49 -24.52
N ALA A 160 23.54 0.27 -25.06
CA ALA A 160 22.24 0.48 -24.42
C ALA A 160 21.43 -0.83 -24.36
N ARG A 161 21.37 -1.60 -25.44
CA ARG A 161 20.68 -2.91 -25.45
C ARG A 161 21.31 -3.90 -24.49
N MET A 162 22.64 -4.01 -24.46
CA MET A 162 23.32 -4.90 -23.51
C MET A 162 23.00 -4.54 -22.06
N ALA A 163 23.05 -3.25 -21.71
CA ALA A 163 22.74 -2.78 -20.38
C ALA A 163 21.27 -3.06 -19.99
N LEU A 164 20.33 -2.75 -20.89
CA LEU A 164 18.89 -2.91 -20.64
C LEU A 164 18.44 -4.37 -20.51
N LEU A 165 19.05 -5.27 -21.28
CA LEU A 165 18.77 -6.71 -21.20
C LEU A 165 19.25 -7.34 -19.89
N LEU A 166 20.34 -6.81 -19.32
CA LEU A 166 20.88 -7.27 -18.04
C LEU A 166 20.15 -6.63 -16.85
N ASP A 167 19.84 -5.34 -16.96
CA ASP A 167 19.17 -4.60 -15.89
C ASP A 167 18.32 -3.44 -16.46
N PRO A 168 16.98 -3.59 -16.51
CA PRO A 168 16.09 -2.57 -17.07
C PRO A 168 15.97 -1.32 -16.19
N THR A 169 16.51 -1.33 -14.96
CA THR A 169 16.57 -0.14 -14.09
C THR A 169 17.65 0.86 -14.52
N VAL A 170 18.61 0.42 -15.33
CA VAL A 170 19.66 1.28 -15.91
C VAL A 170 19.06 2.37 -16.80
N ALA A 171 17.86 2.15 -17.34
CA ALA A 171 17.06 3.17 -18.01
C ALA A 171 16.73 4.40 -17.14
N GLN A 172 16.81 4.28 -15.82
CA GLN A 172 16.56 5.38 -14.88
C GLN A 172 17.83 5.84 -14.18
N THR A 173 18.83 4.98 -14.03
CA THR A 173 20.05 5.27 -13.25
C THR A 173 21.24 5.72 -14.08
N SER A 174 21.32 5.38 -15.38
CA SER A 174 22.41 5.79 -16.27
C SER A 174 22.01 6.96 -17.17
N SER A 175 22.79 8.05 -17.14
CA SER A 175 22.62 9.19 -18.04
C SER A 175 22.74 8.81 -19.51
N ASP A 176 23.67 7.92 -19.84
CA ASP A 176 24.02 7.58 -21.23
C ASP A 176 22.93 6.72 -21.86
N VAL A 177 22.38 5.77 -21.11
CA VAL A 177 21.25 4.95 -21.54
C VAL A 177 19.98 5.80 -21.66
N ARG A 178 19.74 6.74 -20.73
CA ARG A 178 18.63 7.69 -20.83
C ARG A 178 18.72 8.58 -22.07
N GLY A 179 19.89 9.15 -22.32
CA GLY A 179 20.15 9.98 -23.51
C GLY A 179 19.92 9.19 -24.81
N HIS A 180 20.37 7.94 -24.85
CA HIS A 180 20.14 7.07 -26.01
C HIS A 180 18.65 6.71 -26.20
N LEU A 181 17.93 6.40 -25.12
CA LEU A 181 16.49 6.06 -25.18
C LEU A 181 15.63 7.24 -25.62
N ALA A 182 16.04 8.49 -25.34
CA ALA A 182 15.35 9.68 -25.83
C ALA A 182 15.40 9.79 -27.37
N LEU A 183 16.45 9.24 -28.00
CA LEU A 183 16.73 9.38 -29.43
C LEU A 183 16.38 8.13 -30.25
N CYS A 184 16.41 6.93 -29.65
CA CYS A 184 16.20 5.67 -30.35
C CYS A 184 14.85 5.02 -30.01
N GLU A 185 13.90 5.06 -30.95
CA GLU A 185 12.60 4.40 -30.80
C GLU A 185 12.68 2.87 -30.70
N THR A 186 13.57 2.25 -31.48
CA THR A 186 13.77 0.79 -31.47
C THR A 186 14.25 0.29 -30.11
N CYS A 187 15.14 1.04 -29.44
CA CYS A 187 15.58 0.69 -28.08
C CYS A 187 14.50 0.92 -27.03
N ARG A 188 13.61 1.91 -27.21
CA ARG A 188 12.40 2.07 -26.36
C ARG A 188 11.43 0.91 -26.55
N ALA A 189 11.18 0.49 -27.78
CA ALA A 189 10.35 -0.67 -28.09
C ALA A 189 10.94 -1.96 -27.49
N ALA A 190 12.25 -2.20 -27.69
CA ALA A 190 12.96 -3.33 -27.09
C ALA A 190 12.83 -3.34 -25.56
N LEU A 191 12.96 -2.20 -24.89
CA LEU A 191 12.79 -2.11 -23.44
C LEU A 191 11.36 -2.45 -22.99
N ARG A 192 10.34 -1.95 -23.69
CA ARG A 192 8.93 -2.24 -23.38
C ARG A 192 8.65 -3.74 -23.51
N GLU A 193 9.04 -4.33 -24.63
CA GLU A 193 8.85 -5.77 -24.87
C GLU A 193 9.64 -6.60 -23.88
N TRP A 194 10.89 -6.25 -23.58
CA TRP A 194 11.70 -6.97 -22.61
C TRP A 194 11.09 -6.97 -21.20
N ARG A 195 10.55 -5.82 -20.76
CA ARG A 195 9.82 -5.70 -19.49
C ARG A 195 8.55 -6.54 -19.50
N ARG A 196 7.76 -6.49 -20.57
CA ARG A 196 6.54 -7.30 -20.75
C ARG A 196 6.86 -8.80 -20.63
N LEU A 197 7.85 -9.28 -21.37
CA LEU A 197 8.28 -10.69 -21.36
C LEU A 197 8.77 -11.13 -19.98
N THR A 198 9.55 -10.28 -19.30
CA THR A 198 10.08 -10.58 -17.95
C THR A 198 8.96 -10.66 -16.93
N VAL A 199 7.97 -9.76 -16.98
CA VAL A 199 6.79 -9.78 -16.11
C VAL A 199 5.98 -11.06 -16.36
N GLN A 200 5.67 -11.37 -17.62
CA GLN A 200 4.89 -12.55 -17.99
C GLN A 200 5.55 -13.85 -17.51
N VAL A 201 6.87 -14.02 -17.73
CA VAL A 201 7.60 -15.21 -17.25
C VAL A 201 7.57 -15.31 -15.72
N ASN A 202 7.76 -14.19 -15.02
CA ASN A 202 7.75 -14.17 -13.56
C ASN A 202 6.36 -14.45 -12.97
N GLU A 203 5.31 -13.90 -13.56
CA GLU A 203 3.92 -14.15 -13.14
C GLU A 203 3.53 -15.60 -13.34
N VAL A 204 3.75 -16.16 -14.54
CA VAL A 204 3.46 -17.57 -14.82
C VAL A 204 4.25 -18.50 -13.91
N LEU A 205 5.53 -18.20 -13.65
CA LEU A 205 6.35 -18.99 -12.74
C LEU A 205 5.86 -18.89 -11.28
N ARG A 206 5.48 -17.69 -10.82
CA ARG A 206 4.91 -17.49 -9.48
C ARG A 206 3.58 -18.22 -9.32
N ASP A 207 2.68 -18.12 -10.28
CA ASP A 207 1.38 -18.77 -10.24
C ASP A 207 1.51 -20.30 -10.24
N ALA A 208 2.43 -20.84 -11.05
CA ALA A 208 2.74 -22.27 -11.05
C ALA A 208 3.32 -22.76 -9.71
N LEU A 209 4.11 -21.94 -9.01
CA LEU A 209 4.76 -22.30 -7.74
C LEU A 209 3.95 -21.92 -6.49
N ARG A 210 2.98 -21.01 -6.59
CA ARG A 210 2.13 -20.54 -5.49
C ARG A 210 1.46 -21.66 -4.68
N PRO A 211 0.86 -22.70 -5.29
CA PRO A 211 0.21 -23.77 -4.54
C PRO A 211 1.21 -24.73 -3.87
N VAL A 212 2.49 -24.68 -4.25
CA VAL A 212 3.53 -25.50 -3.64
C VAL A 212 3.90 -24.88 -2.29
N ARG A 213 3.56 -25.57 -1.21
CA ARG A 213 3.94 -25.25 0.17
C ARG A 213 4.84 -26.32 0.75
N LEU A 214 5.70 -25.96 1.70
CA LEU A 214 6.53 -26.90 2.42
C LEU A 214 5.66 -27.81 3.30
N PRO A 215 5.62 -29.13 3.05
CA PRO A 215 4.87 -30.04 3.90
C PRO A 215 5.43 -30.06 5.33
N ALA A 216 4.57 -30.09 6.34
CA ALA A 216 4.98 -30.00 7.76
C ALA A 216 5.90 -31.16 8.18
N ASP A 217 5.72 -32.35 7.60
CA ASP A 217 6.58 -33.51 7.81
C ASP A 217 7.98 -33.32 7.21
N VAL A 218 8.07 -32.67 6.04
CA VAL A 218 9.34 -32.32 5.39
C VAL A 218 10.04 -31.20 6.15
N ALA A 219 9.30 -30.20 6.63
CA ALA A 219 9.83 -29.14 7.49
C ALA A 219 10.48 -29.74 8.75
N ALA A 220 9.75 -30.61 9.47
CA ALA A 220 10.25 -31.27 10.66
C ALA A 220 11.48 -32.16 10.38
N GLN A 221 11.48 -32.91 9.27
CA GLN A 221 12.64 -33.70 8.85
C GLN A 221 13.86 -32.83 8.51
N THR A 222 13.63 -31.66 7.93
CA THR A 222 14.69 -30.72 7.52
C THR A 222 15.31 -30.05 8.74
N VAL A 223 14.50 -29.60 9.71
CA VAL A 223 14.98 -29.06 11.00
C VAL A 223 15.74 -30.14 11.78
N ALA A 224 15.20 -31.35 11.87
CA ALA A 224 15.88 -32.47 12.55
C ALA A 224 17.21 -32.84 11.87
N ALA A 225 17.29 -32.72 10.53
CA ALA A 225 18.50 -32.97 9.78
C ALA A 225 19.57 -31.89 9.96
N ALA A 226 19.19 -30.65 10.28
CA ALA A 226 20.07 -29.52 10.56
C ALA A 226 20.66 -29.51 11.97
N HIS A 227 20.15 -30.32 12.90
CA HIS A 227 20.71 -30.43 14.23
C HIS A 227 21.81 -31.52 14.31
N PRO A 228 22.91 -31.29 15.07
CA PRO A 228 23.85 -32.35 15.39
C PRO A 228 23.14 -33.44 16.21
N ASP A 229 23.30 -34.68 15.79
CA ASP A 229 22.66 -35.85 16.40
C ASP A 229 23.30 -36.12 17.78
N THR A 230 22.74 -35.53 18.85
CA THR A 230 23.25 -35.61 20.24
C THR A 230 22.94 -36.94 20.94
N ARG A 231 22.48 -37.95 20.19
CA ARG A 231 22.03 -39.22 20.75
C ARG A 231 23.22 -40.18 20.98
N PRO A 232 23.40 -40.76 22.19
CA PRO A 232 24.50 -41.67 22.47
C PRO A 232 24.40 -42.98 21.67
N PRO A 233 25.54 -43.61 21.33
CA PRO A 233 25.64 -44.74 20.37
C PRO A 233 24.85 -46.00 20.77
N LEU A 234 24.50 -46.14 22.05
CA LEU A 234 23.70 -47.26 22.56
C LEU A 234 22.26 -47.29 22.02
N ARG A 235 21.69 -46.14 21.62
CA ARG A 235 20.30 -46.10 21.11
C ARG A 235 20.19 -46.57 19.66
N ARG A 236 21.27 -46.53 18.89
CA ARG A 236 21.36 -47.13 17.53
C ARG A 236 21.35 -48.66 17.56
N LEU A 237 21.63 -49.27 18.72
CA LEU A 237 21.54 -50.72 18.89
C LEU A 237 20.10 -51.19 19.20
N MET A 238 19.26 -50.31 19.77
CA MET A 238 17.86 -50.64 20.13
C MET A 238 16.88 -50.54 18.94
N GLU A 239 17.31 -49.98 17.81
CA GLU A 239 16.55 -49.90 16.54
C GLU A 239 16.82 -51.09 15.60
N SER A 240 17.20 -52.24 16.16
CA SER A 240 17.17 -53.51 15.43
C SER A 240 15.70 -53.94 15.20
N GLN A 241 15.37 -54.34 13.96
CA GLN A 241 14.03 -54.74 13.50
C GLN A 241 13.31 -55.80 14.36
N TRP A 242 14.03 -56.44 15.29
CA TRP A 242 13.50 -57.47 16.18
C TRP A 242 12.69 -56.92 17.36
N THR A 243 12.99 -55.71 17.86
CA THR A 243 12.28 -55.12 19.02
C THR A 243 10.93 -54.48 18.64
N HIS A 244 10.78 -54.05 17.39
CA HIS A 244 9.54 -53.46 16.86
C HIS A 244 8.34 -54.43 16.87
N ARG A 245 8.57 -55.75 16.89
CA ARG A 245 7.49 -56.75 16.91
C ARG A 245 6.87 -56.99 18.29
N ALA A 246 7.46 -56.49 19.37
CA ALA A 246 6.94 -56.67 20.73
C ALA A 246 6.17 -55.45 21.27
N ILE A 247 6.37 -54.25 20.71
CA ILE A 247 5.83 -52.99 21.26
C ILE A 247 4.42 -52.68 20.75
N LEU A 248 4.07 -53.12 19.54
CA LEU A 248 2.76 -52.88 18.92
C LEU A 248 1.56 -53.39 19.75
N PRO A 249 1.55 -54.61 20.33
CA PRO A 249 0.42 -55.07 21.13
C PRO A 249 0.26 -54.31 22.46
N LEU A 250 1.35 -53.76 23.00
CA LEU A 250 1.33 -53.01 24.27
C LEU A 250 0.83 -51.56 24.06
N ALA A 251 1.19 -50.95 22.93
CA ALA A 251 0.71 -49.61 22.55
C ALA A 251 -0.80 -49.60 22.25
N VAL A 252 -1.33 -50.66 21.64
CA VAL A 252 -2.78 -50.79 21.36
C VAL A 252 -3.59 -50.94 22.65
N LEU A 253 -3.08 -51.67 23.64
CA LEU A 253 -3.70 -51.80 24.98
C LEU A 253 -3.67 -50.48 25.77
N LEU A 254 -2.61 -49.68 25.61
CA LEU A 254 -2.52 -48.35 26.22
C LEU A 254 -3.50 -47.36 25.54
N LEU A 255 -3.65 -47.45 24.22
CA LEU A 255 -4.55 -46.61 23.44
C LEU A 255 -6.02 -46.87 23.78
N THR A 256 -6.41 -48.13 24.01
CA THR A 256 -7.77 -48.46 24.44
C THR A 256 -8.07 -48.00 25.86
N MET A 257 -7.09 -47.98 26.76
CA MET A 257 -7.25 -47.35 28.09
C MET A 257 -7.40 -45.82 28.03
N LEU A 258 -6.72 -45.16 27.09
CA LEU A 258 -6.74 -43.69 26.95
C LEU A 258 -8.02 -43.16 26.30
N ILE A 259 -8.70 -43.97 25.48
CA ILE A 259 -9.96 -43.60 24.80
C ILE A 259 -11.17 -43.70 25.74
N VAL A 260 -11.11 -44.53 26.78
CA VAL A 260 -12.21 -44.74 27.75
C VAL A 260 -12.12 -43.77 28.94
N TRP A 261 -11.07 -42.95 29.04
CA TRP A 261 -10.91 -41.99 30.12
C TRP A 261 -11.77 -40.73 29.88
N PRO A 262 -12.70 -40.37 30.79
CA PRO A 262 -13.56 -39.21 30.60
C PRO A 262 -12.73 -37.93 30.75
N ARG A 263 -12.52 -37.19 29.65
CA ARG A 263 -11.94 -35.85 29.72
C ARG A 263 -13.00 -34.90 30.27
N ALA A 264 -12.62 -34.19 31.34
CA ALA A 264 -13.34 -33.01 31.80
C ALA A 264 -13.49 -32.05 30.61
N ARG A 265 -14.73 -31.59 30.39
CA ARG A 265 -15.01 -30.49 29.47
C ARG A 265 -14.35 -29.26 30.06
N ASP A 266 -13.38 -28.67 29.37
CA ASP A 266 -13.06 -27.28 29.56
C ASP A 266 -14.31 -26.50 29.15
N GLU A 267 -15.04 -26.04 30.16
CA GLU A 267 -16.18 -25.17 30.00
C GLU A 267 -15.66 -23.86 29.39
N PRO A 268 -16.18 -23.40 28.23
CA PRO A 268 -15.75 -22.14 27.66
C PRO A 268 -15.94 -21.05 28.70
N PRO A 269 -14.97 -20.12 28.87
CA PRO A 269 -15.13 -19.03 29.82
C PRO A 269 -16.45 -18.31 29.53
N PRO A 270 -17.21 -17.92 30.56
CA PRO A 270 -18.47 -17.23 30.35
C PRO A 270 -18.23 -16.00 29.46
N PRO A 271 -19.10 -15.72 28.48
CA PRO A 271 -18.95 -14.56 27.62
C PRO A 271 -18.84 -13.33 28.52
N ALA A 272 -17.74 -12.58 28.38
CA ALA A 272 -17.61 -11.29 29.03
C ALA A 272 -18.66 -10.38 28.42
N VAL A 273 -19.78 -10.21 29.11
CA VAL A 273 -20.82 -9.27 28.71
C VAL A 273 -20.15 -7.90 28.67
N SER A 274 -20.09 -7.28 27.48
CA SER A 274 -19.58 -5.92 27.34
C SER A 274 -20.33 -5.01 28.33
N PRO A 275 -19.64 -4.22 29.16
CA PRO A 275 -20.30 -3.31 30.07
C PRO A 275 -21.02 -2.16 29.35
N TYR A 276 -20.79 -2.00 28.05
CA TYR A 276 -21.31 -0.91 27.22
C TYR A 276 -22.28 -1.42 26.17
N SER A 277 -23.30 -0.62 25.90
CA SER A 277 -24.17 -0.77 24.73
C SER A 277 -23.38 -0.52 23.43
N LEU A 278 -23.91 -1.01 22.29
CA LEU A 278 -23.26 -0.83 20.98
C LEU A 278 -23.05 0.66 20.63
N ARG A 279 -24.01 1.52 21.01
CA ARG A 279 -23.92 2.96 20.75
C ARG A 279 -22.82 3.61 21.59
N GLU A 280 -22.74 3.26 22.88
CA GLU A 280 -21.67 3.73 23.78
C GLU A 280 -20.29 3.25 23.31
N LEU A 281 -20.18 2.03 22.76
CA LEU A 281 -18.94 1.54 22.16
C LEU A 281 -18.50 2.39 20.96
N VAL A 282 -19.44 2.72 20.06
CA VAL A 282 -19.16 3.60 18.89
C VAL A 282 -18.78 5.02 19.33
N GLU A 283 -19.42 5.55 20.37
CA GLU A 283 -19.09 6.86 20.94
C GLU A 283 -17.68 6.87 21.52
N ARG A 284 -17.36 5.92 22.39
CA ARG A 284 -16.00 5.73 22.95
C ARG A 284 -14.94 5.49 21.89
N ALA A 285 -15.25 4.71 20.85
CA ALA A 285 -14.35 4.50 19.72
C ALA A 285 -14.00 5.82 19.03
N GLY A 286 -14.96 6.75 18.93
CA GLY A 286 -14.71 8.09 18.39
C GLY A 286 -13.87 8.99 19.30
N GLU A 287 -14.02 8.87 20.62
CA GLU A 287 -13.24 9.64 21.61
C GLU A 287 -11.80 9.14 21.76
N THR A 288 -11.60 7.82 21.66
CA THR A 288 -10.30 7.16 21.85
C THR A 288 -9.49 7.04 20.55
N LEU A 289 -10.10 7.29 19.39
CA LEU A 289 -9.41 7.20 18.09
C LEU A 289 -8.20 8.13 18.02
N TYR A 290 -7.02 7.54 17.80
CA TYR A 290 -5.70 8.21 17.75
C TYR A 290 -5.24 8.87 19.06
N THR A 291 -5.99 8.70 20.14
CA THR A 291 -5.60 9.18 21.46
C THR A 291 -4.69 8.14 22.10
N PRO A 292 -3.48 8.52 22.56
CA PRO A 292 -2.59 7.59 23.24
C PRO A 292 -3.24 7.11 24.55
N PRO A 293 -3.03 5.85 24.97
CA PRO A 293 -3.51 5.38 26.26
C PRO A 293 -2.85 6.17 27.41
N PRO A 294 -3.43 6.18 28.61
CA PRO A 294 -2.80 6.81 29.79
C PRO A 294 -1.38 6.26 30.00
N GLY A 295 -0.42 7.16 30.22
CA GLY A 295 1.00 6.82 30.36
C GLY A 295 1.88 8.07 30.33
N GLU A 296 3.19 7.87 30.44
CA GLU A 296 4.22 8.92 30.38
C GLU A 296 5.08 8.75 29.12
N GLY A 297 5.69 9.84 28.66
CA GLY A 297 6.56 9.82 27.48
C GLY A 297 5.83 9.62 26.14
N VAL A 298 6.57 9.01 25.20
CA VAL A 298 6.21 8.97 23.78
C VAL A 298 5.51 7.67 23.42
N TRP A 299 4.29 7.77 22.92
CA TRP A 299 3.53 6.65 22.41
C TRP A 299 3.62 6.56 20.88
N ARG A 300 3.77 5.34 20.36
CA ARG A 300 3.65 5.03 18.93
C ARG A 300 2.43 4.15 18.69
N GLY A 301 1.48 4.63 17.90
CA GLY A 301 0.42 3.83 17.29
C GLY A 301 0.74 3.45 15.84
N SER A 302 0.55 2.19 15.48
CA SER A 302 0.68 1.66 14.12
C SER A 302 -0.68 1.31 13.54
N TYR A 303 -0.92 1.66 12.28
CA TYR A 303 -2.20 1.49 11.60
C TYR A 303 -1.98 0.96 10.19
N LEU A 304 -2.86 0.07 9.74
CA LEU A 304 -2.93 -0.39 8.36
C LEU A 304 -4.13 0.28 7.70
N ILE A 305 -3.90 0.90 6.53
CA ILE A 305 -4.94 1.61 5.79
C ILE A 305 -4.88 1.19 4.34
N ARG A 306 -6.03 0.79 3.78
CA ARG A 306 -6.15 0.54 2.35
C ARG A 306 -6.50 1.85 1.66
N TRP A 307 -5.59 2.35 0.83
CA TRP A 307 -5.79 3.54 0.02
C TRP A 307 -6.14 3.14 -1.41
N THR A 308 -7.29 3.59 -1.92
CA THR A 308 -7.71 3.34 -3.31
C THR A 308 -7.43 4.58 -4.15
N PHE A 309 -6.74 4.43 -5.27
CA PHE A 309 -6.45 5.51 -6.21
C PHE A 309 -7.60 5.72 -7.20
N ALA A 310 -7.54 6.81 -7.98
CA ALA A 310 -8.58 7.15 -8.95
C ALA A 310 -8.74 6.09 -10.07
N ASP A 311 -7.67 5.36 -10.40
CA ASP A 311 -7.65 4.26 -11.37
C ASP A 311 -8.13 2.91 -10.77
N GLN A 312 -8.75 2.94 -9.59
CA GLN A 312 -9.21 1.78 -8.82
C GLN A 312 -8.10 0.84 -8.32
N THR A 313 -6.83 1.13 -8.62
CA THR A 313 -5.72 0.43 -7.97
C THR A 313 -5.72 0.77 -6.49
N TYR A 314 -5.06 -0.07 -5.68
CA TYR A 314 -4.98 0.18 -4.25
C TYR A 314 -3.58 -0.09 -3.71
N ALA A 315 -3.26 0.63 -2.64
CA ALA A 315 -2.07 0.46 -1.85
C ALA A 315 -2.43 0.17 -0.40
N ASN A 316 -1.73 -0.80 0.19
CA ASN A 316 -1.75 -0.96 1.64
C ASN A 316 -0.68 -0.06 2.24
N LEU A 317 -1.13 0.92 3.01
CA LEU A 317 -0.28 1.88 3.71
C LEU A 317 -0.15 1.49 5.18
N ARG A 318 1.06 1.61 5.71
CA ARG A 318 1.32 1.62 7.14
C ARG A 318 1.40 3.07 7.60
N GLY A 319 0.46 3.48 8.43
CA GLY A 319 0.46 4.74 9.14
C GLY A 319 1.10 4.58 10.52
N ASP A 320 2.12 5.37 10.81
CA ASP A 320 2.70 5.45 12.15
C ASP A 320 2.47 6.85 12.73
N LEU A 321 1.96 6.88 13.97
CA LEU A 321 1.68 8.10 14.74
C LEU A 321 2.48 8.05 16.03
N TRP A 322 3.38 9.01 16.22
CA TRP A 322 4.08 9.22 17.47
C TRP A 322 3.58 10.49 18.14
N ILE A 323 3.21 10.38 19.42
CA ILE A 323 2.75 11.51 20.23
C ILE A 323 3.54 11.52 21.54
N ASP A 324 4.24 12.61 21.79
CA ASP A 324 4.79 12.96 23.10
C ASP A 324 3.68 13.62 23.93
N ARG A 325 3.29 12.94 25.02
CA ARG A 325 2.20 13.39 25.91
C ARG A 325 2.54 14.64 26.71
N GLU A 326 3.82 14.93 26.91
CA GLU A 326 4.28 16.02 27.79
C GLU A 326 4.55 17.30 26.99
N ASN A 327 5.26 17.19 25.86
CA ASN A 327 5.76 18.35 25.13
C ASN A 327 4.91 18.75 23.92
N GLY A 328 3.89 17.93 23.59
CA GLY A 328 3.06 18.13 22.39
C GLY A 328 3.84 18.04 21.09
N GLN A 329 4.95 17.29 21.10
CA GLN A 329 5.72 16.93 19.92
C GLN A 329 5.09 15.71 19.27
N HIS A 330 5.01 15.69 17.94
CA HIS A 330 4.39 14.59 17.22
C HIS A 330 5.05 14.32 15.88
N ARG A 331 4.91 13.08 15.43
CA ARG A 331 5.30 12.65 14.10
C ARG A 331 4.18 11.80 13.50
N ILE A 332 3.87 12.06 12.24
CA ILE A 332 2.94 11.28 11.44
C ILE A 332 3.70 10.83 10.21
N GLN A 333 3.54 9.56 9.84
CA GLN A 333 4.17 9.02 8.66
C GLN A 333 3.27 8.00 7.97
N PHE A 334 3.16 8.09 6.65
CA PHE A 334 2.63 7.03 5.80
C PHE A 334 3.72 6.44 4.92
N VAL A 335 3.85 5.11 4.94
CA VAL A 335 4.72 4.33 4.05
C VAL A 335 3.92 3.19 3.43
N HIS A 336 4.41 2.61 2.33
CA HIS A 336 3.87 1.31 1.90
C HIS A 336 4.17 0.23 2.93
N GLN A 337 3.27 -0.73 3.05
CA GLN A 337 3.48 -1.91 3.88
C GLN A 337 4.72 -2.71 3.46
N GLN A 338 5.08 -2.68 2.17
CA GLN A 338 6.27 -3.33 1.61
C GLN A 338 7.58 -2.54 1.87
N GLY A 339 7.51 -1.38 2.53
CA GLY A 339 8.63 -0.49 2.77
C GLY A 339 8.78 0.60 1.71
N GLY A 340 9.79 1.47 1.88
CA GLY A 340 10.06 2.62 1.01
C GLY A 340 10.16 3.94 1.77
N GLY A 341 10.27 5.03 1.01
CA GLY A 341 10.17 6.39 1.54
C GLY A 341 8.74 6.73 1.99
N PRO A 342 8.56 7.77 2.82
CA PRO A 342 7.25 8.22 3.25
C PRO A 342 6.51 8.90 2.09
N TYR A 343 5.25 8.53 1.90
CA TYR A 343 4.34 9.21 0.99
C TYR A 343 3.77 10.48 1.59
N GLU A 344 3.59 10.49 2.90
CA GLU A 344 3.27 11.67 3.69
C GLU A 344 4.10 11.62 4.96
N PHE A 345 4.62 12.77 5.35
CA PHE A 345 5.42 12.95 6.54
C PHE A 345 5.06 14.28 7.19
N GLN A 346 4.77 14.25 8.48
CA GLN A 346 4.66 15.45 9.31
C GLN A 346 5.45 15.24 10.58
N LEU A 347 6.26 16.22 10.96
CA LEU A 347 6.98 16.24 12.22
C LEU A 347 6.83 17.63 12.81
N ALA A 348 6.36 17.74 14.04
CA ALA A 348 6.39 19.01 14.77
C ALA A 348 7.18 18.80 16.05
N ASP A 349 8.31 19.51 16.19
CA ASP A 349 9.23 19.32 17.29
C ASP A 349 8.97 20.26 18.47
N ARG A 350 9.55 19.90 19.62
CA ARG A 350 9.48 20.75 20.82
C ARG A 350 10.29 22.05 20.71
N ARG A 351 11.15 22.20 19.68
CA ARG A 351 11.99 23.39 19.47
C ARG A 351 11.27 24.47 18.66
N GLY A 352 10.01 24.26 18.33
CA GLY A 352 9.18 25.24 17.64
C GLY A 352 9.31 25.19 16.13
N GLN A 353 9.65 24.03 15.56
CA GLN A 353 9.73 23.81 14.12
C GLN A 353 8.82 22.68 13.70
N ALA A 354 8.22 22.82 12.52
CA ALA A 354 7.47 21.77 11.87
C ALA A 354 8.01 21.52 10.46
N TRP A 355 7.92 20.26 10.04
CA TRP A 355 8.23 19.78 8.71
C TRP A 355 7.02 19.05 8.18
N TYR A 356 6.69 19.30 6.91
CA TYR A 356 5.67 18.57 6.21
C TYR A 356 6.16 18.20 4.82
N ALA A 357 5.90 16.97 4.38
CA ALA A 357 6.21 16.51 3.05
C ALA A 357 5.15 15.54 2.55
N ILE A 358 4.89 15.58 1.24
CA ILE A 358 3.99 14.64 0.56
C ILE A 358 4.50 14.36 -0.85
N THR A 359 4.39 13.10 -1.26
CA THR A 359 4.73 12.71 -2.64
C THR A 359 3.61 13.16 -3.59
N PRO A 360 3.92 13.72 -4.78
CA PRO A 360 2.91 14.21 -5.72
C PRO A 360 1.82 13.20 -6.07
N ALA A 361 2.17 11.91 -6.22
CA ALA A 361 1.21 10.83 -6.46
C ALA A 361 0.14 10.67 -5.36
N TYR A 362 0.40 11.20 -4.16
CA TYR A 362 -0.50 11.18 -3.01
C TYR A 362 -1.05 12.56 -2.68
N SER A 363 -0.76 13.59 -3.46
CA SER A 363 -1.29 14.96 -3.27
C SER A 363 -2.83 15.00 -3.29
N ALA A 364 -3.45 14.10 -4.04
CA ALA A 364 -4.90 13.88 -4.04
C ALA A 364 -5.47 13.56 -2.64
N THR A 365 -4.68 12.98 -1.73
CA THR A 365 -5.09 12.66 -0.34
C THR A 365 -5.38 13.93 0.48
N ILE A 366 -4.64 15.01 0.22
CA ILE A 366 -4.85 16.35 0.80
C ILE A 366 -5.65 17.25 -0.15
N GLY A 367 -5.86 16.75 -1.37
CA GLY A 367 -6.57 17.29 -2.52
C GLY A 367 -6.26 18.74 -2.84
N VAL A 368 -4.97 19.01 -2.83
CA VAL A 368 -4.40 20.02 -3.70
C VAL A 368 -3.66 19.24 -4.79
N PRO A 369 -3.95 19.45 -6.08
CA PRO A 369 -3.07 18.95 -7.12
C PRO A 369 -1.71 19.63 -6.96
N LEU A 370 -0.69 18.86 -6.58
CA LEU A 370 0.69 19.34 -6.60
C LEU A 370 1.27 18.98 -7.96
N ASP A 371 1.25 19.94 -8.87
CA ASP A 371 1.72 19.74 -10.24
C ASP A 371 3.26 19.93 -10.36
N ARG A 372 3.93 20.33 -9.27
CA ARG A 372 5.40 20.54 -9.22
C ARG A 372 6.12 19.47 -8.40
N GLU A 373 7.15 18.86 -8.99
CA GLU A 373 8.14 18.02 -8.28
C GLU A 373 9.01 18.82 -7.28
N ASP A 374 9.10 20.15 -7.46
CA ASP A 374 10.04 21.02 -6.74
C ASP A 374 9.67 21.31 -5.27
N VAL A 375 8.40 21.09 -4.86
CA VAL A 375 7.94 21.35 -3.48
C VAL A 375 7.32 20.09 -2.89
N SER A 376 8.14 19.05 -2.73
CA SER A 376 7.72 17.84 -2.02
C SER A 376 7.75 17.99 -0.50
N GLY A 377 8.33 19.07 0.04
CA GLY A 377 8.28 19.35 1.47
C GLY A 377 8.65 20.78 1.88
N VAL A 378 8.15 21.18 3.04
CA VAL A 378 8.31 22.51 3.65
C VAL A 378 8.72 22.40 5.12
N ARG A 379 9.42 23.43 5.61
CA ARG A 379 9.75 23.62 7.02
C ARG A 379 9.34 25.02 7.45
N PHE A 380 8.69 25.14 8.60
CA PHE A 380 8.18 26.41 9.11
C PHE A 380 8.13 26.44 10.65
N PRO A 381 8.07 27.62 11.28
CA PRO A 381 7.88 27.76 12.73
C PRO A 381 6.53 27.22 13.21
N ALA A 382 6.51 26.51 14.35
CA ALA A 382 5.29 25.98 14.95
C ALA A 382 5.35 26.02 16.49
N ASP A 383 4.67 27.00 17.08
CA ASP A 383 4.43 27.06 18.53
C ASP A 383 3.51 25.94 19.02
N ALA A 384 3.31 25.83 20.34
CA ALA A 384 2.53 24.75 20.94
C ALA A 384 1.09 24.65 20.39
N ASP A 385 0.43 25.80 20.22
CA ASP A 385 -0.93 25.85 19.69
C ASP A 385 -0.96 25.41 18.22
N ARG A 386 0.00 25.86 17.40
CA ARG A 386 0.11 25.45 16.00
C ARG A 386 0.47 23.99 15.86
N ARG A 387 1.30 23.41 16.74
CA ARG A 387 1.56 21.96 16.79
C ARG A 387 0.27 21.19 17.02
N HIS A 388 -0.53 21.59 18.00
CA HIS A 388 -1.81 20.95 18.27
C HIS A 388 -2.77 21.06 17.07
N ARG A 389 -2.88 22.24 16.46
CA ARG A 389 -3.71 22.44 15.25
C ARG A 389 -3.23 21.60 14.07
N LEU A 390 -1.92 21.47 13.85
CA LEU A 390 -1.34 20.62 12.79
C LEU A 390 -1.65 19.14 13.01
N LEU A 391 -1.53 18.65 14.24
CA LEU A 391 -1.89 17.26 14.57
C LEU A 391 -3.36 17.02 14.29
N LYS A 392 -4.23 17.88 14.82
CA LYS A 392 -5.68 17.77 14.65
C LYS A 392 -6.09 17.82 13.18
N ALA A 393 -5.64 18.83 12.44
CA ALA A 393 -5.96 19.02 11.02
C ALA A 393 -5.53 17.82 10.17
N ARG A 394 -4.38 17.21 10.48
CA ARG A 394 -3.88 16.04 9.75
C ARG A 394 -4.68 14.77 10.07
N LEU A 395 -5.08 14.58 11.33
CA LEU A 395 -5.98 13.48 11.72
C LEU A 395 -7.43 13.65 11.25
N GLU A 396 -7.81 14.85 10.78
CA GLU A 396 -9.12 15.19 10.23
C GLU A 396 -9.18 15.16 8.69
N SER A 397 -8.07 14.84 8.03
CA SER A 397 -7.97 14.85 6.57
C SER A 397 -7.32 13.59 6.01
N GLY A 398 -7.48 13.38 4.69
CA GLY A 398 -6.87 12.27 3.96
C GLY A 398 -7.23 10.89 4.51
N ALA A 399 -6.26 9.98 4.47
CA ALA A 399 -6.41 8.60 4.91
C ALA A 399 -6.68 8.47 6.43
N TRP A 400 -6.17 9.40 7.25
CA TRP A 400 -6.40 9.42 8.70
C TRP A 400 -7.85 9.72 9.07
N ALA A 401 -8.58 10.46 8.23
CA ALA A 401 -9.98 10.80 8.51
C ALA A 401 -10.95 9.61 8.35
N LEU A 402 -10.53 8.55 7.66
CA LEU A 402 -11.39 7.43 7.26
C LEU A 402 -12.15 6.80 8.44
N PRO A 403 -11.52 6.45 9.58
CA PRO A 403 -12.23 5.78 10.66
C PRO A 403 -13.25 6.69 11.33
N ARG A 404 -12.92 7.98 11.50
CA ARG A 404 -13.84 8.96 12.08
C ARG A 404 -15.10 9.11 11.22
N ARG A 405 -14.98 9.06 9.90
CA ARG A 405 -16.11 9.11 8.97
C ARG A 405 -17.00 7.86 9.08
N TYR A 406 -16.41 6.67 9.24
CA TYR A 406 -17.19 5.45 9.50
C TYR A 406 -17.92 5.48 10.84
N LEU A 407 -17.26 5.96 11.89
CA LEU A 407 -17.89 6.13 13.20
C LEU A 407 -19.03 7.15 13.15
N ALA A 408 -18.91 8.21 12.34
CA ALA A 408 -19.99 9.16 12.13
C ALA A 408 -21.21 8.52 11.44
N GLN A 409 -21.00 7.65 10.43
CA GLN A 409 -22.08 6.88 9.82
C GLN A 409 -22.75 5.95 10.85
N ALA A 410 -21.95 5.23 11.64
CA ALA A 410 -22.45 4.32 12.67
C ALA A 410 -23.34 5.03 13.71
N ARG A 411 -23.01 6.27 14.11
CA ARG A 411 -23.82 7.06 15.06
C ARG A 411 -25.22 7.37 14.53
N ALA A 412 -25.35 7.57 13.22
CA ALA A 412 -26.61 7.87 12.55
C ALA A 412 -27.38 6.61 12.11
N ALA A 413 -26.75 5.43 12.13
CA ALA A 413 -27.32 4.18 11.64
C ALA A 413 -27.98 3.34 12.76
N GLU A 414 -28.75 2.34 12.33
CA GLU A 414 -29.19 1.24 13.20
C GLU A 414 -28.04 0.24 13.36
N LEU A 415 -27.62 0.04 14.62
CA LEU A 415 -26.49 -0.81 14.97
C LEU A 415 -26.98 -2.23 15.31
N GLN A 416 -26.23 -3.23 14.85
CA GLN A 416 -26.45 -4.63 15.15
C GLN A 416 -25.18 -5.25 15.71
N SER A 417 -25.30 -6.11 16.73
CA SER A 417 -24.17 -6.93 17.17
C SER A 417 -24.04 -8.14 16.24
N TRP A 418 -22.81 -8.38 15.79
CA TRP A 418 -22.42 -9.56 15.02
C TRP A 418 -21.67 -10.58 15.89
N GLY A 419 -21.67 -10.37 17.21
CA GLY A 419 -21.02 -11.22 18.19
C GLY A 419 -19.63 -10.73 18.58
N GLN A 420 -19.00 -11.53 19.46
CA GLN A 420 -17.67 -11.27 19.99
C GLN A 420 -16.63 -12.12 19.27
N ARG A 421 -15.46 -11.52 19.04
CA ARG A 421 -14.30 -12.21 18.47
C ARG A 421 -13.09 -11.97 19.37
N GLN A 422 -12.27 -13.00 19.54
CA GLN A 422 -10.93 -12.82 20.10
C GLN A 422 -9.94 -12.51 18.97
N MET A 423 -9.17 -11.43 19.12
CA MET A 423 -8.09 -11.06 18.20
C MET A 423 -6.84 -11.90 18.46
N ASP A 424 -5.88 -11.87 17.53
CA ASP A 424 -4.61 -12.60 17.64
C ASP A 424 -3.77 -12.20 18.87
N ASP A 425 -3.95 -10.97 19.36
CA ASP A 425 -3.30 -10.44 20.58
C ASP A 425 -4.03 -10.85 21.88
N GLY A 426 -5.10 -11.65 21.77
CA GLY A 426 -5.92 -12.11 22.88
C GLY A 426 -7.03 -11.15 23.31
N THR A 427 -7.10 -9.94 22.74
CA THR A 427 -8.12 -8.93 23.05
C THR A 427 -9.50 -9.41 22.60
N GLN A 428 -10.51 -9.27 23.47
CA GLN A 428 -11.91 -9.50 23.12
C GLN A 428 -12.49 -8.25 22.48
N VAL A 429 -13.05 -8.39 21.28
CA VAL A 429 -13.69 -7.31 20.54
C VAL A 429 -15.16 -7.63 20.28
N GLU A 430 -16.02 -6.63 20.43
CA GLU A 430 -17.40 -6.65 19.97
C GLU A 430 -17.43 -6.22 18.50
N VAL A 431 -18.06 -7.02 17.64
CA VAL A 431 -18.22 -6.68 16.23
C VAL A 431 -19.57 -5.98 16.05
N VAL A 432 -19.52 -4.67 15.81
CA VAL A 432 -20.68 -3.82 15.58
C VAL A 432 -20.89 -3.63 14.08
N GLY A 433 -22.02 -4.12 13.57
CA GLY A 433 -22.39 -4.00 12.16
C GLY A 433 -23.47 -2.96 11.91
N PHE A 434 -23.41 -2.26 10.79
CA PHE A 434 -24.47 -1.38 10.30
C PHE A 434 -24.45 -1.32 8.76
N ARG A 435 -25.57 -0.94 8.15
CA ARG A 435 -25.60 -0.61 6.71
C ARG A 435 -25.17 0.83 6.50
N GLY A 436 -24.20 1.04 5.63
CA GLY A 436 -23.65 2.35 5.34
C GLY A 436 -23.02 2.44 3.97
N VAL A 437 -22.38 3.57 3.71
CA VAL A 437 -21.72 3.86 2.45
C VAL A 437 -20.24 3.51 2.53
N SER A 438 -19.76 2.77 1.53
CA SER A 438 -18.35 2.50 1.32
C SER A 438 -17.60 3.80 0.99
N LEU A 439 -16.81 4.30 1.94
CA LEU A 439 -16.00 5.50 1.79
C LEU A 439 -14.86 5.41 0.77
N PRO A 440 -14.21 4.25 0.52
CA PRO A 440 -13.24 4.12 -0.58
C PRO A 440 -13.88 4.06 -1.96
N GLY A 441 -15.18 3.76 -2.04
CA GLY A 441 -15.93 3.60 -3.28
C GLY A 441 -16.39 4.92 -3.90
N PHE A 442 -17.29 4.81 -4.87
CA PHE A 442 -17.97 5.94 -5.48
C PHE A 442 -18.97 6.61 -4.50
N PRO A 443 -19.38 7.85 -4.75
CA PRO A 443 -20.50 8.46 -4.06
C PRO A 443 -21.78 7.60 -4.17
N PRO A 444 -22.64 7.59 -3.12
CA PRO A 444 -23.82 6.72 -3.07
C PRO A 444 -24.91 7.09 -4.07
N ASP A 445 -24.88 8.32 -4.57
CA ASP A 445 -25.82 8.87 -5.54
C ASP A 445 -25.20 9.00 -6.95
N ALA A 446 -24.09 8.30 -7.21
CA ALA A 446 -23.52 8.17 -8.55
C ALA A 446 -24.33 7.17 -9.42
N PRO A 447 -24.42 7.37 -10.75
CA PRO A 447 -25.21 6.51 -11.65
C PRO A 447 -24.83 5.01 -11.61
N ASP A 448 -23.57 4.69 -11.30
CA ASP A 448 -23.04 3.32 -11.19
C ASP A 448 -22.58 2.96 -9.76
N ALA A 449 -23.24 3.52 -8.75
CA ALA A 449 -22.97 3.30 -7.34
C ALA A 449 -23.28 1.86 -6.84
N GLY A 450 -23.24 0.83 -7.68
CA GLY A 450 -23.57 -0.56 -7.34
C GLY A 450 -22.80 -1.12 -6.12
N ASP A 451 -21.67 -0.51 -5.79
CA ASP A 451 -20.81 -0.84 -4.63
C ASP A 451 -20.90 0.16 -3.45
N ALA A 452 -21.77 1.18 -3.52
CA ALA A 452 -21.84 2.20 -2.49
C ALA A 452 -22.47 1.69 -1.20
N ASP A 453 -23.53 0.89 -1.28
CA ASP A 453 -24.16 0.29 -0.10
C ASP A 453 -23.39 -0.96 0.34
N ALA A 454 -22.80 -0.87 1.54
CA ALA A 454 -22.04 -1.95 2.15
C ALA A 454 -22.50 -2.21 3.58
N THR A 455 -22.33 -3.45 4.03
CA THR A 455 -22.41 -3.73 5.48
C THR A 455 -21.04 -3.44 6.08
N ILE A 456 -20.99 -2.45 6.96
CA ILE A 456 -19.77 -2.01 7.64
C ILE A 456 -19.70 -2.71 8.99
N LEU A 457 -18.57 -3.35 9.27
CA LEU A 457 -18.26 -4.01 10.54
C LEU A 457 -17.15 -3.25 11.25
N LEU A 458 -17.43 -2.81 12.47
CA LEU A 458 -16.49 -2.17 13.38
C LEU A 458 -16.12 -3.17 14.48
N ALA A 459 -14.86 -3.57 14.55
CA ALA A 459 -14.36 -4.34 15.68
C ALA A 459 -13.87 -3.38 16.77
N ILE A 460 -14.56 -3.35 17.92
CA ILE A 460 -14.26 -2.43 19.02
C ILE A 460 -13.92 -3.25 20.26
N ASP A 461 -12.80 -2.92 20.91
CA ASP A 461 -12.39 -3.54 22.17
C ASP A 461 -13.47 -3.34 23.23
N SER A 462 -14.02 -4.45 23.74
CA SER A 462 -15.18 -4.41 24.63
C SER A 462 -14.87 -3.79 26.00
N ALA A 463 -13.60 -3.74 26.40
CA ALA A 463 -13.19 -3.19 27.69
C ALA A 463 -12.80 -1.71 27.57
N THR A 464 -12.00 -1.36 26.54
CA THR A 464 -11.43 -0.01 26.41
C THR A 464 -12.24 0.90 25.49
N GLY A 465 -13.10 0.35 24.64
CA GLY A 465 -13.80 1.08 23.59
C GLY A 465 -12.90 1.47 22.41
N LEU A 466 -11.68 0.94 22.33
CA LEU A 466 -10.73 1.26 21.26
C LEU A 466 -11.14 0.57 19.95
N LEU A 467 -11.23 1.34 18.86
CA LEU A 467 -11.48 0.78 17.53
C LEU A 467 -10.27 0.00 17.04
N ARG A 468 -10.47 -1.28 16.70
CA ARG A 468 -9.42 -2.21 16.27
C ARG A 468 -9.41 -2.45 14.77
N GLU A 469 -10.59 -2.55 14.15
CA GLU A 469 -10.70 -2.88 12.72
C GLU A 469 -11.97 -2.26 12.12
N ILE A 470 -11.88 -1.82 10.87
CA ILE A 470 -13.03 -1.50 10.02
C ILE A 470 -12.98 -2.42 8.80
N ARG A 471 -14.06 -3.15 8.60
CA ARG A 471 -14.23 -4.07 7.48
C ARG A 471 -15.54 -3.78 6.75
N GLU A 472 -15.51 -3.92 5.44
CA GLU A 472 -16.67 -3.74 4.58
C GLU A 472 -17.02 -5.07 3.93
N LEU A 473 -18.31 -5.40 3.94
CA LEU A 473 -18.89 -6.51 3.18
C LEU A 473 -19.70 -5.92 2.04
N ILE A 474 -19.24 -6.15 0.81
CA ILE A 474 -19.80 -5.56 -0.42
C ILE A 474 -20.46 -6.67 -1.22
N GLY A 475 -21.67 -6.40 -1.70
CA GLY A 475 -22.51 -7.35 -2.42
C GLY A 475 -23.81 -7.66 -1.69
N PRO A 476 -24.79 -8.26 -2.39
CA PRO A 476 -26.11 -8.53 -1.85
C PRO A 476 -26.02 -9.48 -0.64
N VAL A 477 -26.83 -9.23 0.38
CA VAL A 477 -26.86 -10.04 1.63
C VAL A 477 -27.18 -11.52 1.37
N GLU A 478 -27.91 -11.81 0.28
CA GLU A 478 -28.28 -13.16 -0.12
C GLU A 478 -27.29 -13.78 -1.14
N GLY A 479 -26.18 -13.10 -1.49
CA GLY A 479 -25.21 -13.54 -2.49
C GLY A 479 -23.77 -13.58 -1.98
N GLU A 480 -22.81 -13.72 -2.91
CA GLU A 480 -21.39 -13.68 -2.60
C GLU A 480 -20.98 -12.27 -2.16
N GLN A 481 -20.51 -12.15 -0.92
CA GLN A 481 -20.03 -10.88 -0.37
C GLN A 481 -18.50 -10.84 -0.36
N VAL A 482 -17.94 -9.77 -0.93
CA VAL A 482 -16.51 -9.49 -0.86
C VAL A 482 -16.21 -8.78 0.46
N SER A 483 -15.38 -9.41 1.29
CA SER A 483 -14.90 -8.84 2.55
C SER A 483 -13.58 -8.09 2.33
N ARG A 484 -13.54 -6.79 2.68
CA ARG A 484 -12.30 -5.99 2.66
C ARG A 484 -12.06 -5.25 3.97
N THR A 485 -10.86 -5.35 4.52
CA THR A 485 -10.42 -4.50 5.64
C THR A 485 -9.86 -3.20 5.08
N VAL A 486 -10.41 -2.07 5.54
CA VAL A 486 -10.03 -0.74 5.03
C VAL A 486 -9.19 0.05 6.00
N TRP A 487 -9.32 -0.26 7.28
CA TRP A 487 -8.52 0.30 8.36
C TRP A 487 -8.36 -0.72 9.47
N ALA A 488 -7.16 -0.82 10.05
CA ALA A 488 -6.90 -1.61 11.24
C ALA A 488 -5.84 -0.97 12.14
N PHE A 489 -5.98 -1.14 13.44
CA PHE A 489 -4.95 -0.84 14.42
C PHE A 489 -4.00 -2.04 14.54
N ASP A 490 -2.75 -1.87 14.10
CA ASP A 490 -1.69 -2.89 14.10
C ASP A 490 -1.05 -3.05 15.49
N GLY A 491 -1.20 -2.03 16.34
CA GLY A 491 -0.73 -2.07 17.73
C GLY A 491 -0.15 -0.74 18.19
N GLY A 492 0.01 -0.62 19.51
CA GLY A 492 0.57 0.54 20.17
C GLY A 492 1.69 0.14 21.13
N ARG A 493 2.74 0.95 21.20
CA ARG A 493 3.82 0.75 22.18
C ARG A 493 4.37 2.07 22.68
N GLU A 494 4.85 2.07 23.92
CA GLU A 494 5.71 3.14 24.39
C GLU A 494 7.07 3.05 23.68
N VAL A 495 7.62 4.22 23.36
CA VAL A 495 8.94 4.34 22.75
C VAL A 495 9.97 4.49 23.86
N ASP A 496 11.09 3.77 23.75
CA ASP A 496 12.21 3.94 24.70
C ASP A 496 12.68 5.40 24.64
N PRO A 497 12.79 6.12 25.79
CA PRO A 497 13.29 7.49 25.82
C PRO A 497 14.64 7.67 25.09
N ARG A 498 15.47 6.63 25.01
CA ARG A 498 16.73 6.64 24.25
C ARG A 498 16.54 6.74 22.74
N GLU A 499 15.38 6.32 22.23
CA GLU A 499 15.00 6.40 20.82
C GLU A 499 14.31 7.73 20.45
N GLU A 500 14.03 8.61 21.42
CA GLU A 500 13.31 9.88 21.19
C GLU A 500 14.02 10.75 20.14
N THR A 501 15.35 10.88 20.24
CA THR A 501 16.15 11.65 19.28
C THR A 501 16.07 11.06 17.87
N ARG A 502 15.99 9.73 17.74
CA ARG A 502 15.82 9.06 16.44
C ARG A 502 14.38 9.19 15.92
N THR A 503 13.41 9.23 16.83
CA THR A 503 11.98 9.34 16.53
C THR A 503 11.63 10.72 16.00
N PHE A 504 12.15 11.78 16.63
CA PHE A 504 11.76 13.14 16.30
C PHE A 504 12.90 14.03 15.77
N GLY A 505 14.13 13.55 15.70
CA GLY A 505 15.20 14.28 15.03
C GLY A 505 15.04 14.17 13.52
N ILE A 506 14.86 15.31 12.83
CA ILE A 506 14.60 15.33 11.38
C ILE A 506 15.64 14.53 10.57
N ALA A 507 16.92 14.57 10.96
CA ALA A 507 18.00 13.85 10.30
C ALA A 507 17.85 12.31 10.33
N PHE A 508 17.09 11.77 11.28
CA PHE A 508 16.80 10.34 11.40
C PHE A 508 15.36 10.00 11.03
N ALA A 509 14.44 10.94 11.24
CA ALA A 509 13.03 10.76 10.98
C ALA A 509 12.71 10.80 9.48
N TRP A 510 13.39 11.65 8.71
CA TRP A 510 13.20 11.76 7.27
C TRP A 510 14.05 10.76 6.51
N ASN A 511 13.39 9.84 5.81
CA ASN A 511 14.00 8.86 4.90
C ASN A 511 13.45 8.97 3.46
N GLY A 512 12.78 10.08 3.13
CA GLY A 512 12.26 10.35 1.78
C GLY A 512 13.28 11.06 0.87
N GLN A 513 12.87 11.31 -0.37
CA GLN A 513 13.67 12.04 -1.36
C GLN A 513 13.34 13.54 -1.35
N GLY A 514 14.35 14.38 -1.57
CA GLY A 514 14.20 15.83 -1.65
C GLY A 514 14.60 16.57 -0.37
N THR A 515 14.37 17.87 -0.38
CA THR A 515 14.71 18.80 0.71
C THR A 515 13.50 19.63 1.11
N PHE A 516 13.52 20.22 2.31
CA PHE A 516 12.42 21.05 2.80
C PHE A 516 12.66 22.52 2.45
N LEU A 517 11.73 23.14 1.74
CA LEU A 517 11.71 24.58 1.53
C LEU A 517 11.41 25.29 2.85
N SER A 518 12.24 26.26 3.24
CA SER A 518 11.98 27.04 4.46
C SER A 518 10.93 28.11 4.16
N LEU A 519 9.81 28.07 4.86
CA LEU A 519 8.75 29.08 4.84
C LEU A 519 8.74 29.86 6.15
N ASP A 520 8.40 31.14 6.08
CA ASP A 520 8.23 31.97 7.26
C ASP A 520 6.91 31.65 7.98
N ASP A 521 5.84 31.44 7.20
CA ASP A 521 4.58 30.92 7.71
C ASP A 521 3.76 30.18 6.63
N ILE A 522 2.81 29.35 7.08
CA ILE A 522 1.85 28.61 6.26
C ILE A 522 0.45 29.22 6.36
N ALA A 523 -0.33 29.11 5.28
CA ALA A 523 -1.69 29.63 5.22
C ALA A 523 -2.67 28.89 6.15
N THR A 524 -2.66 27.55 6.10
CA THR A 524 -3.58 26.70 6.89
C THR A 524 -2.88 25.42 7.37
N PRO A 525 -3.14 24.96 8.60
CA PRO A 525 -2.69 23.64 9.07
C PRO A 525 -3.25 22.46 8.26
N HIS A 526 -4.38 22.60 7.57
CA HIS A 526 -4.99 21.52 6.79
C HIS A 526 -4.19 21.20 5.52
N ILE A 527 -3.53 22.21 4.95
CA ILE A 527 -2.69 22.10 3.76
C ILE A 527 -1.41 22.93 4.01
N PRO A 528 -0.46 22.38 4.78
CA PRO A 528 0.72 23.13 5.24
C PRO A 528 1.74 23.41 4.13
N LEU A 529 1.49 23.00 2.89
CA LEU A 529 2.33 23.31 1.73
C LEU A 529 2.10 24.71 1.16
N ILE A 530 0.98 25.35 1.55
CA ILE A 530 0.60 26.66 1.03
C ILE A 530 1.30 27.73 1.87
N PRO A 531 2.19 28.55 1.27
CA PRO A 531 2.80 29.67 1.97
C PRO A 531 1.75 30.74 2.31
N SER A 532 1.90 31.40 3.46
CA SER A 532 0.98 32.47 3.87
C SER A 532 0.94 33.64 2.89
N GLU A 533 2.05 33.94 2.21
CA GLU A 533 2.20 35.01 1.24
C GLU A 533 1.51 34.73 -0.11
N SER A 534 1.15 33.46 -0.37
CA SER A 534 0.41 33.07 -1.57
C SER A 534 -1.10 33.29 -1.43
N VAL A 535 -1.58 33.63 -0.23
CA VAL A 535 -2.99 33.89 0.05
C VAL A 535 -3.40 35.22 -0.58
N ILE A 536 -4.50 35.19 -1.33
CA ILE A 536 -5.13 36.39 -1.89
C ILE A 536 -6.16 36.88 -0.87
N PRO A 537 -6.04 38.11 -0.33
CA PRO A 537 -7.09 38.71 0.48
C PRO A 537 -8.41 38.72 -0.28
N LEU A 538 -9.52 38.37 0.38
CA LEU A 538 -10.82 38.32 -0.30
C LEU A 538 -11.24 39.70 -0.85
N ASP A 539 -10.75 40.80 -0.28
CA ASP A 539 -10.96 42.16 -0.80
C ASP A 539 -10.42 42.32 -2.24
N ASP A 540 -9.26 41.73 -2.52
CA ASP A 540 -8.64 41.77 -3.85
C ASP A 540 -9.44 40.92 -4.87
N ALA A 541 -10.25 39.98 -4.40
CA ALA A 541 -11.10 39.13 -5.23
C ALA A 541 -12.25 39.92 -5.88
N ILE A 542 -12.79 40.93 -5.18
CA ILE A 542 -13.85 41.83 -5.69
C ILE A 542 -13.34 42.59 -6.93
N GLY A 543 -12.12 43.12 -6.86
CA GLY A 543 -11.50 43.88 -7.96
C GLY A 543 -11.05 43.02 -9.15
N SER A 544 -10.93 41.71 -8.96
CA SER A 544 -10.36 40.77 -9.94
C SER A 544 -11.41 39.90 -10.64
N SER A 545 -12.71 40.15 -10.38
CA SER A 545 -13.83 39.37 -10.91
C SER A 545 -13.67 37.84 -10.71
N ILE A 546 -13.14 37.44 -9.56
CA ILE A 546 -12.95 36.02 -9.20
C ILE A 546 -14.33 35.37 -9.03
N LEU A 547 -14.47 34.14 -9.54
CA LEU A 547 -15.71 33.36 -9.44
C LEU A 547 -15.60 32.40 -8.25
N LEU A 548 -16.48 32.56 -7.26
CA LEU A 548 -16.57 31.70 -6.09
C LEU A 548 -18.01 31.19 -5.92
N PRO A 549 -18.19 29.96 -5.38
CA PRO A 549 -19.50 29.52 -4.92
C PRO A 549 -19.93 30.27 -3.66
N ASP A 550 -21.20 30.13 -3.29
CA ASP A 550 -21.63 30.35 -1.90
C ASP A 550 -20.88 29.39 -0.98
N PRO A 551 -20.61 29.77 0.28
CA PRO A 551 -19.85 28.93 1.17
C PRO A 551 -20.63 27.63 1.39
N PRO A 552 -20.03 26.47 1.07
CA PRO A 552 -20.73 25.20 1.23
C PRO A 552 -21.20 25.01 2.69
N PRO A 553 -22.36 24.36 2.92
CA PRO A 553 -22.89 24.18 4.26
C PRO A 553 -21.88 23.53 5.21
N GLY A 554 -21.68 24.14 6.38
CA GLY A 554 -20.77 23.64 7.42
C GLY A 554 -19.28 23.94 7.19
N THR A 555 -18.96 24.80 6.22
CA THR A 555 -17.60 25.33 6.05
C THR A 555 -17.13 26.00 7.34
N VAL A 556 -15.97 25.55 7.83
CA VAL A 556 -15.31 26.10 9.02
C VAL A 556 -14.13 27.00 8.66
N GLU A 557 -13.52 26.77 7.51
CA GLU A 557 -12.34 27.48 7.05
C GLU A 557 -12.33 27.51 5.52
N ALA A 558 -11.95 28.66 4.94
CA ALA A 558 -11.72 28.81 3.52
C ALA A 558 -10.40 29.53 3.23
N VAL A 559 -9.73 29.20 2.13
CA VAL A 559 -8.49 29.87 1.70
C VAL A 559 -8.56 30.16 0.22
N LEU A 560 -8.25 31.39 -0.17
CA LEU A 560 -8.05 31.78 -1.57
C LEU A 560 -6.56 31.95 -1.81
N VAL A 561 -6.00 31.24 -2.78
CA VAL A 561 -4.57 31.28 -3.10
C VAL A 561 -4.33 31.59 -4.56
N ARG A 562 -3.21 32.26 -4.85
CA ARG A 562 -2.75 32.50 -6.21
C ARG A 562 -2.21 31.20 -6.80
N ASP A 563 -2.71 30.83 -7.98
CA ASP A 563 -2.12 29.74 -8.75
C ASP A 563 -0.90 30.28 -9.50
N GLY A 564 0.27 29.69 -9.23
CA GLY A 564 1.53 30.09 -9.86
C GLY A 564 1.69 29.61 -11.30
N GLU A 565 0.79 28.77 -11.80
CA GLU A 565 0.90 28.15 -13.12
C GLU A 565 0.12 28.90 -14.21
N THR A 566 -0.99 29.52 -13.82
CA THR A 566 -1.86 30.26 -14.73
C THR A 566 -1.79 31.75 -14.43
N ALA A 567 -1.53 32.58 -15.44
CA ALA A 567 -1.57 34.04 -15.28
C ALA A 567 -2.97 34.49 -14.84
N GLY A 568 -3.09 35.00 -13.61
CA GLY A 568 -4.39 35.35 -13.00
C GLY A 568 -5.17 34.15 -12.44
N GLY A 569 -4.57 32.96 -12.42
CA GLY A 569 -5.16 31.76 -11.83
C GLY A 569 -5.26 31.84 -10.32
N TYR A 570 -6.25 31.14 -9.77
CA TYR A 570 -6.49 31.03 -8.34
C TYR A 570 -7.03 29.65 -8.00
N VAL A 571 -6.86 29.29 -6.73
CA VAL A 571 -7.48 28.12 -6.11
C VAL A 571 -8.21 28.58 -4.85
N ALA A 572 -9.49 28.27 -4.74
CA ALA A 572 -10.27 28.42 -3.51
C ALA A 572 -10.47 27.04 -2.87
N LEU A 573 -10.16 26.95 -1.58
CA LEU A 573 -10.23 25.74 -0.78
C LEU A 573 -11.23 25.98 0.33
N TYR A 574 -12.29 25.17 0.39
CA TYR A 574 -13.25 25.20 1.50
C TYR A 574 -13.14 23.91 2.30
N HIS A 575 -12.95 24.04 3.60
CA HIS A 575 -12.81 22.94 4.53
C HIS A 575 -14.00 22.88 5.49
N ALA A 576 -14.53 21.67 5.67
CA ALA A 576 -15.52 21.33 6.67
C ALA A 576 -15.17 19.95 7.28
N PRO A 577 -15.65 19.62 8.49
CA PRO A 577 -15.41 18.31 9.07
C PRO A 577 -15.84 17.16 8.14
N GLY A 578 -14.86 16.40 7.64
CA GLY A 578 -15.09 15.28 6.72
C GLY A 578 -15.54 15.65 5.30
N ARG A 579 -15.54 16.93 4.94
CA ARG A 579 -15.91 17.43 3.60
C ARG A 579 -14.89 18.44 3.10
N ARG A 580 -14.61 18.45 1.80
CA ARG A 580 -13.75 19.47 1.19
C ARG A 580 -14.25 19.85 -0.19
N LEU A 581 -14.14 21.13 -0.52
CA LEU A 581 -14.35 21.65 -1.86
C LEU A 581 -13.10 22.37 -2.34
N THR A 582 -12.75 22.20 -3.60
CA THR A 582 -11.62 22.86 -4.25
C THR A 582 -12.11 23.42 -5.57
N VAL A 583 -11.97 24.73 -5.76
CA VAL A 583 -12.35 25.44 -7.00
C VAL A 583 -11.10 26.04 -7.58
N ARG A 584 -10.70 25.60 -8.77
CA ARG A 584 -9.49 26.06 -9.46
C ARG A 584 -9.84 26.63 -10.83
N LEU A 585 -9.29 27.79 -11.14
CA LEU A 585 -9.31 28.31 -12.51
C LEU A 585 -8.25 27.60 -13.34
N VAL A 586 -8.65 26.97 -14.44
CA VAL A 586 -7.74 26.27 -15.36
C VAL A 586 -7.94 26.75 -16.80
N PRO A 587 -6.91 26.69 -17.66
CA PRO A 587 -7.08 26.89 -19.10
C PRO A 587 -8.12 25.93 -19.67
N LEU A 588 -8.97 26.42 -20.60
CA LEU A 588 -10.01 25.60 -21.22
C LEU A 588 -9.42 24.42 -22.01
N SER A 589 -8.22 24.58 -22.58
CA SER A 589 -7.49 23.49 -23.25
C SER A 589 -7.21 22.31 -22.34
N ASP A 590 -6.83 22.59 -21.09
CA ASP A 590 -6.43 21.57 -20.11
C ASP A 590 -7.68 20.89 -19.56
N ALA A 591 -8.75 21.68 -19.35
CA ALA A 591 -10.07 21.15 -19.04
C ALA A 591 -10.66 20.28 -20.17
N GLN A 592 -10.35 20.59 -21.44
CA GLN A 592 -10.77 19.78 -22.59
C GLN A 592 -9.91 18.53 -22.79
N ALA A 593 -8.61 18.58 -22.48
CA ALA A 593 -7.73 17.41 -22.51
C ALA A 593 -8.15 16.34 -21.48
N ASP A 594 -8.71 16.77 -20.35
CA ASP A 594 -9.26 15.89 -19.32
C ASP A 594 -10.65 15.32 -19.68
N ARG A 595 -11.31 15.80 -20.74
CA ARG A 595 -12.55 15.22 -21.28
C ARG A 595 -12.18 14.08 -22.23
N THR A 596 -12.15 12.84 -21.74
CA THR A 596 -12.11 11.67 -22.62
C THR A 596 -13.48 11.52 -23.29
N SER A 597 -13.56 11.72 -24.61
CA SER A 597 -14.85 11.86 -25.34
C SER A 597 -15.79 10.64 -25.32
N ASP A 598 -15.39 9.54 -24.67
CA ASP A 598 -16.10 8.26 -24.63
C ASP A 598 -16.26 7.69 -23.20
N ASP A 599 -16.09 8.51 -22.14
CA ASP A 599 -16.35 8.03 -20.78
C ASP A 599 -17.88 7.88 -20.56
N PRO A 600 -18.40 6.64 -20.38
CA PRO A 600 -19.84 6.42 -20.21
C PRO A 600 -20.40 7.08 -18.94
N ASP A 601 -19.53 7.46 -17.99
CA ASP A 601 -19.91 7.99 -16.69
C ASP A 601 -19.95 9.54 -16.68
N GLU A 602 -19.73 10.20 -17.83
CA GLU A 602 -19.85 11.67 -17.95
C GLU A 602 -21.31 12.12 -17.87
N GLU A 603 -21.67 12.83 -16.79
CA GLU A 603 -22.95 13.51 -16.74
C GLU A 603 -22.83 14.95 -17.24
N ARG A 604 -23.61 15.31 -18.27
CA ARG A 604 -23.66 16.67 -18.80
C ARG A 604 -24.91 17.38 -18.34
N ILE A 605 -24.72 18.47 -17.60
CA ILE A 605 -25.81 19.31 -17.08
C ILE A 605 -25.58 20.77 -17.45
N ILE A 606 -26.65 21.56 -17.43
CA ILE A 606 -26.59 23.01 -17.58
C ILE A 606 -26.97 23.62 -16.24
N VAL A 607 -26.10 24.47 -15.72
CA VAL A 607 -26.27 25.14 -14.43
C VAL A 607 -26.19 26.65 -14.67
N LYS A 608 -27.28 27.38 -14.38
CA LYS A 608 -27.47 28.76 -14.84
C LYS A 608 -27.23 28.88 -16.36
N ASN A 609 -26.11 29.47 -16.75
CA ASN A 609 -25.67 29.67 -18.14
C ASN A 609 -24.41 28.86 -18.49
N TYR A 610 -23.93 28.02 -17.58
CA TYR A 610 -22.70 27.25 -17.74
C TYR A 610 -23.02 25.82 -18.17
N ALA A 611 -22.27 25.32 -19.15
CA ALA A 611 -22.22 23.89 -19.43
C ALA A 611 -21.29 23.24 -18.40
N VAL A 612 -21.78 22.22 -17.70
CA VAL A 612 -21.02 21.49 -16.70
C VAL A 612 -20.93 20.04 -17.10
N VAL A 613 -19.71 19.50 -17.01
CA VAL A 613 -19.47 18.05 -17.08
C VAL A 613 -19.15 17.58 -15.68
N LEU A 614 -19.92 16.65 -15.15
CA LEU A 614 -19.80 16.09 -13.81
C LEU A 614 -19.38 14.62 -13.90
N HIS A 615 -18.38 14.25 -13.10
CA HIS A 615 -17.87 12.89 -13.00
C HIS A 615 -17.84 12.44 -11.54
N PRO A 616 -18.46 11.31 -11.19
CA PRO A 616 -18.21 10.67 -9.92
C PRO A 616 -16.80 10.06 -9.90
N GLY A 617 -16.20 10.00 -8.73
CA GLY A 617 -14.88 9.39 -8.53
C GLY A 617 -14.78 8.67 -7.20
N LEU A 618 -13.80 7.77 -7.10
CA LEU A 618 -13.55 7.03 -5.87
C LEU A 618 -13.24 7.94 -4.67
N GLN A 619 -13.35 7.38 -3.48
CA GLN A 619 -13.19 8.08 -2.20
C GLN A 619 -14.28 9.11 -1.88
N TRP A 620 -15.49 8.84 -2.39
CA TRP A 620 -16.64 9.73 -2.26
C TRP A 620 -16.35 11.13 -2.84
N ARG A 621 -15.76 11.16 -4.05
CA ARG A 621 -15.39 12.38 -4.74
C ARG A 621 -16.29 12.64 -5.94
N TYR A 622 -16.46 13.92 -6.24
CA TYR A 622 -16.99 14.37 -7.52
C TYR A 622 -16.05 15.40 -8.12
N ARG A 623 -15.89 15.35 -9.43
CA ARG A 623 -15.19 16.36 -10.22
C ARG A 623 -16.18 16.98 -11.20
N ALA A 624 -16.25 18.30 -11.22
CA ALA A 624 -17.02 19.05 -12.19
C ALA A 624 -16.10 19.99 -12.97
N ILE A 625 -16.33 20.07 -14.28
CA ILE A 625 -15.69 21.02 -15.18
C ILE A 625 -16.78 22.00 -15.64
N VAL A 626 -16.69 23.24 -15.19
CA VAL A 626 -17.60 24.33 -15.54
C VAL A 626 -17.00 25.12 -16.70
N ASP A 627 -17.64 25.05 -17.86
CA ASP A 627 -17.23 25.80 -19.04
C ASP A 627 -17.61 27.28 -18.89
N LEU A 628 -16.61 28.14 -18.72
CA LEU A 628 -16.80 29.58 -18.58
C LEU A 628 -16.89 30.31 -19.92
N SER A 629 -16.92 29.62 -21.06
CA SER A 629 -16.93 30.25 -22.39
C SER A 629 -17.92 31.41 -22.59
N PRO A 630 -19.13 31.40 -21.96
CA PRO A 630 -20.04 32.55 -22.03
C PRO A 630 -19.49 33.87 -21.44
N TYR A 631 -18.50 33.81 -20.55
CA TYR A 631 -17.93 34.98 -19.84
C TYR A 631 -16.41 35.11 -19.99
N GLN A 632 -15.70 33.99 -20.11
CA GLN A 632 -14.24 33.91 -20.23
C GLN A 632 -13.86 32.77 -21.18
N ALA A 633 -13.88 33.04 -22.50
CA ALA A 633 -13.67 32.09 -23.59
C ALA A 633 -12.39 31.23 -23.56
N ARG A 634 -11.47 31.44 -22.61
CA ARG A 634 -10.19 30.73 -22.50
C ARG A 634 -10.03 29.92 -21.23
N TYR A 635 -11.00 29.97 -20.32
CA TYR A 635 -10.88 29.36 -18.99
C TYR A 635 -12.08 28.47 -18.66
N ALA A 636 -11.86 27.57 -17.72
CA ALA A 636 -12.89 26.76 -17.09
C ALA A 636 -12.64 26.74 -15.58
N LEU A 637 -13.68 26.45 -14.79
CA LEU A 637 -13.49 26.08 -13.39
C LEU A 637 -13.44 24.58 -13.26
N ARG A 638 -12.40 24.08 -12.61
CA ARG A 638 -12.34 22.72 -12.10
C ARG A 638 -12.78 22.73 -10.65
N VAL A 639 -13.90 22.09 -10.37
CA VAL A 639 -14.46 21.95 -9.03
C VAL A 639 -14.30 20.51 -8.60
N GLU A 640 -13.53 20.27 -7.55
CA GLU A 640 -13.41 18.94 -6.93
C GLU A 640 -14.02 18.98 -5.55
N SER A 641 -14.92 18.04 -5.28
CA SER A 641 -15.57 17.90 -3.98
C SER A 641 -15.30 16.52 -3.40
N GLN A 642 -15.22 16.42 -2.07
CA GLN A 642 -15.15 15.17 -1.34
C GLN A 642 -16.17 15.19 -0.20
N GLY A 643 -16.96 14.11 -0.08
CA GLY A 643 -17.97 13.96 0.97
C GLY A 643 -19.25 14.79 0.75
N TYR A 644 -19.47 15.26 -0.47
CA TYR A 644 -20.71 15.91 -0.90
C TYR A 644 -21.54 14.93 -1.72
N THR A 645 -22.85 15.03 -1.63
CA THR A 645 -23.79 14.40 -2.56
C THR A 645 -23.78 15.17 -3.89
N ARG A 646 -24.22 14.51 -4.96
CA ARG A 646 -24.48 15.11 -6.26
C ARG A 646 -25.38 16.33 -6.15
N ALA A 647 -26.46 16.26 -5.37
CA ALA A 647 -27.39 17.37 -5.19
C ALA A 647 -26.71 18.57 -4.53
N GLU A 648 -25.99 18.35 -3.42
CA GLU A 648 -25.22 19.42 -2.76
C GLU A 648 -24.18 20.04 -3.70
N LEU A 649 -23.50 19.22 -4.53
CA LEU A 649 -22.54 19.75 -5.49
C LEU A 649 -23.22 20.57 -6.61
N VAL A 650 -24.36 20.13 -7.14
CA VAL A 650 -25.11 20.90 -8.14
C VAL A 650 -25.57 22.24 -7.57
N ASP A 651 -25.98 22.29 -6.30
CA ASP A 651 -26.33 23.55 -5.62
C ASP A 651 -25.11 24.47 -5.51
N VAL A 652 -23.95 23.93 -5.10
CA VAL A 652 -22.68 24.66 -5.07
C VAL A 652 -22.33 25.21 -6.45
N LEU A 653 -22.42 24.39 -7.50
CA LEU A 653 -22.14 24.81 -8.88
C LEU A 653 -23.11 25.90 -9.35
N THR A 654 -24.37 25.83 -8.92
CA THR A 654 -25.39 26.84 -9.22
C THR A 654 -25.08 28.16 -8.53
N SER A 655 -24.51 28.12 -7.34
CA SER A 655 -24.15 29.32 -6.59
C SER A 655 -22.95 30.08 -7.17
N ILE A 656 -22.11 29.45 -8.01
CA ILE A 656 -20.91 30.08 -8.57
C ILE A 656 -21.26 31.40 -9.26
N ASP A 657 -20.61 32.46 -8.84
CA ASP A 657 -20.73 33.80 -9.40
C ASP A 657 -19.54 34.68 -9.01
N VAL A 658 -19.51 35.90 -9.52
CA VAL A 658 -18.47 36.88 -9.16
C VAL A 658 -18.64 37.31 -7.71
N VAL A 659 -17.52 37.47 -6.99
CA VAL A 659 -17.52 38.00 -5.62
C VAL A 659 -17.99 39.46 -5.62
N THR A 660 -19.20 39.71 -5.11
CA THR A 660 -19.74 41.04 -4.86
C THR A 660 -19.41 41.50 -3.44
N PRO A 661 -19.52 42.81 -3.11
CA PRO A 661 -19.34 43.28 -1.74
C PRO A 661 -20.27 42.60 -0.72
N GLU A 662 -21.52 42.32 -1.10
CA GLU A 662 -22.49 41.62 -0.25
C GLU A 662 -22.03 40.17 0.03
N ARG A 663 -21.62 39.42 -1.01
CA ARG A 663 -21.11 38.05 -0.84
C ARG A 663 -19.77 38.00 -0.13
N TYR A 664 -18.96 39.05 -0.27
CA TYR A 664 -17.76 39.21 0.52
C TYR A 664 -18.11 39.26 2.02
N GLU A 665 -19.07 40.10 2.45
CA GLU A 665 -19.43 40.22 3.86
C GLU A 665 -19.93 38.89 4.45
N GLU A 666 -20.65 38.10 3.66
CA GLU A 666 -21.16 36.78 4.05
C GLU A 666 -20.04 35.73 4.24
N GLN A 667 -18.97 35.80 3.45
CA GLN A 667 -17.92 34.77 3.41
C GLN A 667 -16.62 35.19 4.11
N ALA A 668 -16.39 36.49 4.33
CA ALA A 668 -15.11 37.03 4.83
C ALA A 668 -14.67 36.43 6.17
N THR A 669 -15.62 36.08 7.05
CA THR A 669 -15.33 35.46 8.35
C THR A 669 -14.77 34.04 8.24
N MET A 670 -15.00 33.36 7.11
CA MET A 670 -14.51 32.00 6.85
C MET A 670 -13.15 32.01 6.14
N PHE A 671 -12.88 33.03 5.31
CA PHE A 671 -11.63 33.13 4.59
C PHE A 671 -10.48 33.53 5.52
N ILE A 672 -9.39 32.78 5.46
CA ILE A 672 -8.15 33.14 6.14
C ILE A 672 -7.55 34.34 5.39
N ALA A 673 -7.93 35.56 5.76
CA ALA A 673 -7.25 36.79 5.35
C ALA A 673 -6.59 37.42 6.59
N GLN A 674 -5.31 37.76 6.46
CA GLN A 674 -4.39 38.08 7.55
C GLN A 674 -4.91 39.14 8.54
N VAL A 675 -5.01 38.68 9.79
CA VAL A 675 -4.67 39.44 10.99
C VAL A 675 -3.23 39.96 10.85
N ASP A 676 -3.03 41.11 10.18
CA ASP A 676 -1.94 42.07 10.44
C ASP A 676 -1.99 43.37 9.60
N GLY A 677 -3.16 43.75 9.08
CA GLY A 677 -3.38 45.07 8.47
C GLY A 677 -3.51 46.25 9.45
N ALA A 678 -3.63 46.00 10.76
CA ALA A 678 -3.89 47.04 11.76
C ALA A 678 -2.64 47.76 12.31
N LYS A 679 -1.42 47.39 11.87
CA LYS A 679 -0.16 48.03 12.33
C LYS A 679 0.59 48.84 11.26
N ARG A 680 -0.01 49.08 10.10
CA ARG A 680 0.49 50.06 9.13
C ARG A 680 -0.65 50.98 8.64
N ARG A 681 -1.08 51.88 9.52
CA ARG A 681 -1.64 53.18 9.13
C ARG A 681 -0.88 54.27 9.86
#